data_AF-A0A1C6R8N4-F1
#
_entry.id   AF-A0A1C6R8N4-F1
#
_cell.length_a   1.000
_cell.length_b   1.000
_cell.length_c   1.000
_cell.angle_alpha   90.00
_cell.angle_beta   90.00
_cell.angle_gamma   90.00
#
_symmetry.space_group_name_H-M   'P 1'
#
loop_
_entity.id
_entity.type
_entity.pdbx_description
1 polymer ?
#
loop_
_entity_poly.entity_id
_entity_poly.type
_entity_poly.pdbx_seq_one_letter_code
_entity_poly.pdbx_strand_id
1 'polypeptide(L)'
;MAGRVLELRVHGVSNTPPDELLGLLPEPDGPPPQPWLVAGDEVTGFYRRPGSDQDERVTVEAYSWGRLTSGARTARDVERALWTVLLPFTLANVALHARPEIPADPERERWSCRAGIVGWLIRLFCLSLTGTLVLTATGIGVDLIGWQCVDRSCLRRLPGPWEFLGHGWWSQDAHALAVGLLVPLALIALVGLLSWRTYQYEAEMPVGPGVVPPVGVPMVNPLQDPTFWCGEGQLRRAAVLHLCTGTAVAAAVPLGAVLVMDPPAGPRAVLAGLTVALLVLPVTVAVVALGRPYLTRRGGRTPLGPYSALVVVSTLGGLAGTFALLLLPDGPAGVPLAELRPPHGCVATPDAAGCRADRSLPGYDGVIAGWGVGQLFLLVAIGAVARSGRRALVVPAGAGLALVAAVAWTSGWLPGASAPPEGPDLWMLVGSAVAVAGTGLLLPRAAPVDPPGTGHTGLAWGGRGPMLIAGLGWLLAVAYCTGVVYWVGNRLNPDDRVGVVPPVPVTWAGLVFGGSLLVVLVSAVHAGMLFARLRRQEYQHLSLPGRRLSAHDLRRCRDVSTFRALHRLVGEHAIRLGGWCGAALLALAALGCVAALSGTGPHRAPDSGWAALVDGAADAGDRLLGLLPVVVATLGLLVYRNDTVRRSVGVIWDVGTFWPRSAHPFAPPSYAERAVPELQTRTAGLLALPEDDPRGVAGIILSGHSQGAVICAAVLLQLPARWRRRVRFFSYGCQLTRLYGRVFPAYFGPHRLPVLADALTDRHGRTGWTNFWRETDPLGWPVPAAHRQVSVRDPEGLHPTGGEVVDPPIRNHGGYPESPEFLVERERVAGLLRGTVPSPREGVG
;
A
#
# COMPACT_ATOMS: atom_id res chain seq x y z
N MET A 1 35.02 31.18 17.98
CA MET A 1 35.18 30.54 16.66
C MET A 1 34.00 30.95 15.78
N ALA A 2 34.25 31.38 14.53
CA ALA A 2 33.17 31.79 13.63
C ALA A 2 32.20 30.62 13.40
N GLY A 3 30.91 30.84 13.68
CA GLY A 3 29.91 29.78 13.72
C GLY A 3 29.84 28.95 12.43
N ARG A 4 30.18 27.66 12.48
CA ARG A 4 30.15 26.76 11.33
C ARG A 4 28.70 26.46 10.91
N VAL A 5 28.42 26.37 9.61
CA VAL A 5 27.11 25.92 9.09
C VAL A 5 27.23 24.51 8.55
N LEU A 6 26.24 23.66 8.82
CA LEU A 6 26.15 22.31 8.26
C LEU A 6 25.04 22.24 7.22
N GLU A 7 25.36 21.82 6.00
CA GLU A 7 24.38 21.39 5.00
C GLU A 7 24.15 19.88 5.16
N LEU A 8 22.96 19.47 5.61
CA LEU A 8 22.57 18.07 5.73
C LEU A 8 21.69 17.68 4.54
N ARG A 9 22.22 16.86 3.63
CA ARG A 9 21.56 16.40 2.40
C ARG A 9 20.86 15.07 2.62
N VAL A 10 19.57 15.01 2.26
CA VAL A 10 18.72 13.82 2.31
C VAL A 10 18.27 13.48 0.90
N HIS A 11 18.61 12.28 0.44
CA HIS A 11 18.31 11.82 -0.91
C HIS A 11 16.84 11.40 -1.10
N GLY A 12 16.45 11.34 -2.36
CA GLY A 12 15.15 10.83 -2.83
C GLY A 12 15.08 9.30 -2.91
N VAL A 13 14.17 8.79 -3.74
CA VAL A 13 14.02 7.35 -3.98
C VAL A 13 15.23 6.75 -4.73
N SER A 14 15.38 5.43 -4.73
CA SER A 14 16.41 4.65 -5.47
C SER A 14 17.78 4.51 -4.82
N ASN A 15 17.91 4.79 -3.52
CA ASN A 15 19.15 4.58 -2.74
C ASN A 15 20.37 5.27 -3.36
N THR A 16 20.28 6.58 -3.64
CA THR A 16 21.43 7.38 -4.08
C THR A 16 22.57 7.21 -3.06
N PRO A 17 23.73 6.70 -3.47
CA PRO A 17 24.80 6.39 -2.55
C PRO A 17 25.44 7.69 -2.01
N PRO A 18 26.10 7.64 -0.84
CA PRO A 18 26.59 8.86 -0.18
C PRO A 18 27.63 9.63 -1.00
N ASP A 19 28.46 8.94 -1.79
CA ASP A 19 29.44 9.51 -2.72
C ASP A 19 28.77 10.40 -3.77
N GLU A 20 27.68 9.92 -4.39
CA GLU A 20 26.91 10.71 -5.36
C GLU A 20 26.25 11.94 -4.70
N LEU A 21 25.68 11.79 -3.50
CA LEU A 21 25.08 12.92 -2.75
C LEU A 21 26.08 13.99 -2.35
N LEU A 22 27.30 13.53 -2.06
CA LEU A 22 28.43 14.37 -1.78
C LEU A 22 29.12 14.81 -3.06
N GLY A 23 28.69 14.45 -4.28
CA GLY A 23 29.36 14.86 -5.52
C GLY A 23 30.83 14.43 -5.59
N LEU A 24 31.16 13.27 -5.03
CA LEU A 24 32.46 12.63 -5.15
C LEU A 24 32.53 11.95 -6.52
N LEU A 25 33.18 12.61 -7.48
CA LEU A 25 33.39 12.05 -8.81
C LEU A 25 34.59 11.08 -8.79
N PRO A 26 34.54 9.96 -9.53
CA PRO A 26 35.71 9.11 -9.71
C PRO A 26 36.82 9.90 -10.41
N GLU A 27 38.04 9.88 -9.87
CA GLU A 27 39.19 10.40 -10.61
C GLU A 27 39.59 9.39 -11.71
N PRO A 28 40.08 9.86 -12.88
CA PRO A 28 40.40 8.97 -14.02
C PRO A 28 41.39 7.85 -13.70
N ASP A 29 42.35 8.10 -12.79
CA ASP A 29 43.47 7.19 -12.48
C ASP A 29 43.59 6.86 -10.97
N GLY A 30 42.57 7.19 -10.16
CA GLY A 30 42.59 7.00 -8.71
C GLY A 30 41.45 6.09 -8.21
N PRO A 31 41.62 5.42 -7.05
CA PRO A 31 40.47 4.79 -6.40
C PRO A 31 39.42 5.86 -6.09
N PRO A 32 38.12 5.60 -6.33
CA PRO A 32 37.08 6.60 -6.10
C PRO A 32 37.12 7.04 -4.63
N PRO A 33 37.09 8.35 -4.35
CA PRO A 33 37.16 8.87 -2.98
C PRO A 33 35.98 8.30 -2.18
N GLN A 34 36.28 7.54 -1.13
CA GLN A 34 35.25 6.88 -0.34
C GLN A 34 34.74 7.79 0.78
N PRO A 35 33.43 8.05 0.86
CA PRO A 35 32.88 8.82 1.96
C PRO A 35 33.06 8.05 3.27
N TRP A 36 33.34 8.76 4.37
CA TRP A 36 33.51 8.15 5.68
C TRP A 36 32.26 8.33 6.55
N LEU A 37 31.95 7.32 7.37
CA LEU A 37 30.78 7.31 8.26
C LEU A 37 31.04 8.13 9.52
N VAL A 38 30.28 9.21 9.69
CA VAL A 38 30.38 10.15 10.82
C VAL A 38 29.52 9.71 12.01
N ALA A 39 28.32 9.17 11.73
CA ALA A 39 27.36 8.71 12.72
C ALA A 39 26.36 7.76 12.07
N GLY A 40 25.74 6.90 12.88
CA GLY A 40 24.81 5.85 12.40
C GLY A 40 25.51 4.49 12.29
N ASP A 41 24.97 3.61 11.46
CA ASP A 41 25.45 2.25 11.26
C ASP A 41 25.55 1.90 9.75
N GLU A 42 25.73 0.61 9.46
CA GLU A 42 25.85 0.11 8.09
C GLU A 42 24.53 0.15 7.30
N VAL A 43 23.39 0.38 7.94
CA VAL A 43 22.05 0.40 7.32
C VAL A 43 21.59 1.85 7.09
N THR A 44 21.77 2.73 8.06
CA THR A 44 21.51 4.16 7.93
C THR A 44 22.67 4.95 8.50
N GLY A 45 23.13 5.98 7.78
CA GLY A 45 24.34 6.69 8.20
C GLY A 45 24.48 8.10 7.66
N PHE A 46 25.24 8.89 8.41
CA PHE A 46 25.66 10.24 8.07
C PHE A 46 27.10 10.18 7.55
N TYR A 47 27.33 10.67 6.34
CA TYR A 47 28.58 10.54 5.63
C TYR A 47 29.16 11.91 5.25
N ARG A 48 30.48 12.02 5.22
CA ARG A 48 31.21 13.21 4.74
C ARG A 48 32.27 12.83 3.71
N ARG A 49 32.72 13.83 2.95
CA ARG A 49 33.85 13.70 2.04
C ARG A 49 35.15 13.46 2.83
N PRO A 50 36.09 12.65 2.30
CA PRO A 50 37.46 12.58 2.81
C PRO A 50 38.11 13.96 2.89
N GLY A 51 38.89 14.22 3.94
CA GLY A 51 39.63 15.48 4.08
C GLY A 51 38.75 16.73 4.24
N SER A 52 37.44 16.59 4.51
CA SER A 52 36.61 17.73 4.90
C SER A 52 37.08 18.27 6.26
N ASP A 53 37.83 19.36 6.21
CA ASP A 53 38.44 19.98 7.38
C ASP A 53 37.41 20.69 8.27
N GLN A 54 37.77 20.84 9.54
CA GLN A 54 37.01 21.63 10.52
C GLN A 54 36.90 23.12 10.14
N ASP A 55 37.67 23.60 9.16
CA ASP A 55 37.73 25.02 8.78
C ASP A 55 36.79 25.41 7.62
N GLU A 56 36.06 24.45 7.03
CA GLU A 56 35.05 24.78 6.02
C GLU A 56 33.94 25.66 6.60
N ARG A 57 33.60 26.75 5.90
CA ARG A 57 32.50 27.66 6.28
C ARG A 57 31.14 26.94 6.24
N VAL A 58 30.97 26.02 5.30
CA VAL A 58 29.78 25.17 5.15
C VAL A 58 30.25 23.73 4.97
N THR A 59 30.11 22.91 6.01
CA THR A 59 30.37 21.47 5.92
C THR A 59 29.15 20.78 5.31
N VAL A 60 29.36 19.77 4.46
CA VAL A 60 28.27 18.99 3.86
C VAL A 60 28.25 17.57 4.43
N GLU A 61 27.11 17.16 4.99
CA GLU A 61 26.82 15.77 5.37
C GLU A 61 25.75 15.19 4.46
N ALA A 62 25.92 13.94 4.03
CA ALA A 62 24.89 13.17 3.35
C ALA A 62 24.29 12.13 4.31
N TYR A 63 22.98 12.15 4.46
CA TYR A 63 22.25 11.09 5.16
C TYR A 63 21.75 10.05 4.16
N SER A 64 22.20 8.81 4.34
CA SER A 64 21.81 7.68 3.50
C SER A 64 20.90 6.73 4.26
N TRP A 65 19.73 6.46 3.68
CA TRP A 65 18.71 5.56 4.23
C TRP A 65 18.31 4.44 3.27
N GLY A 66 18.76 4.47 2.01
CA GLY A 66 18.24 3.57 0.98
C GLY A 66 18.64 2.09 1.14
N ARG A 67 19.54 1.74 2.09
CA ARG A 67 19.75 0.34 2.50
C ARG A 67 18.57 -0.21 3.30
N LEU A 68 17.63 0.61 3.78
CA LEU A 68 16.37 0.15 4.38
C LEU A 68 15.41 -0.45 3.34
N THR A 69 15.41 0.05 2.11
CA THR A 69 14.44 -0.33 1.06
C THR A 69 15.04 -1.07 -0.13
N SER A 70 16.29 -0.77 -0.55
CA SER A 70 16.83 -1.27 -1.84
C SER A 70 18.36 -1.49 -1.91
N GLY A 71 19.11 -1.40 -0.81
CA GLY A 71 20.55 -1.11 -0.88
C GLY A 71 21.62 -2.12 -0.43
N ALA A 72 21.34 -3.35 0.01
CA ALA A 72 22.44 -4.25 0.45
C ALA A 72 22.24 -5.71 0.05
N ARG A 73 23.16 -6.22 -0.80
CA ARG A 73 23.30 -7.66 -1.17
C ARG A 73 23.50 -8.50 0.09
N THR A 74 22.41 -8.93 0.70
CA THR A 74 22.40 -9.74 1.91
C THR A 74 21.29 -10.79 1.82
N ALA A 75 21.31 -11.81 2.68
CA ALA A 75 20.22 -12.79 2.79
C ALA A 75 18.82 -12.15 2.98
N ARG A 76 18.77 -10.88 3.42
CA ARG A 76 17.56 -10.05 3.54
C ARG A 76 16.96 -9.64 2.19
N ASP A 77 17.63 -9.82 1.05
CA ASP A 77 17.07 -9.50 -0.27
C ASP A 77 16.03 -10.52 -0.74
N VAL A 78 16.13 -11.78 -0.28
CA VAL A 78 15.08 -12.78 -0.51
C VAL A 78 13.80 -12.41 0.27
N GLU A 79 13.96 -11.90 1.50
CA GLU A 79 12.87 -11.37 2.32
C GLU A 79 12.21 -10.14 1.67
N ARG A 80 12.99 -9.28 1.00
CA ARG A 80 12.49 -8.11 0.26
C ARG A 80 11.85 -8.46 -1.08
N ALA A 81 12.35 -9.47 -1.79
CA ALA A 81 11.69 -9.98 -2.98
C ALA A 81 10.27 -10.49 -2.66
N LEU A 82 10.10 -11.11 -1.48
CA LEU A 82 8.81 -11.54 -0.93
C LEU A 82 7.88 -10.36 -0.58
N TRP A 83 8.38 -9.13 -0.40
CA TRP A 83 7.51 -7.96 -0.18
C TRP A 83 6.58 -7.70 -1.35
N THR A 84 6.95 -8.11 -2.56
CA THR A 84 6.05 -8.03 -3.74
C THR A 84 4.70 -8.70 -3.47
N VAL A 85 4.70 -9.81 -2.72
CA VAL A 85 3.46 -10.50 -2.30
C VAL A 85 2.65 -9.68 -1.27
N LEU A 86 3.33 -8.80 -0.52
CA LEU A 86 2.73 -7.90 0.48
C LEU A 86 2.30 -6.54 -0.10
N LEU A 87 2.47 -6.31 -1.40
CA LEU A 87 2.05 -5.08 -2.06
C LEU A 87 0.55 -4.75 -1.85
N PRO A 88 -0.39 -5.71 -1.91
CA PRO A 88 -1.79 -5.45 -1.59
C PRO A 88 -2.01 -4.84 -0.20
N PHE A 89 -1.34 -5.38 0.81
CA PHE A 89 -1.42 -4.90 2.19
C PHE A 89 -0.79 -3.53 2.36
N THR A 90 0.31 -3.27 1.63
CA THR A 90 0.96 -1.96 1.58
C THR A 90 0.03 -0.90 1.01
N LEU A 91 -0.61 -1.17 -0.13
CA LEU A 91 -1.55 -0.24 -0.76
C LEU A 91 -2.77 0.02 0.13
N ALA A 92 -3.32 -1.03 0.76
CA ALA A 92 -4.41 -0.87 1.73
C ALA A 92 -4.00 -0.01 2.94
N ASN A 93 -2.76 -0.16 3.43
CA ASN A 93 -2.21 0.69 4.48
C ASN A 93 -2.07 2.16 4.02
N VAL A 94 -1.48 2.38 2.84
CA VAL A 94 -1.31 3.72 2.24
C VAL A 94 -2.65 4.43 2.03
N ALA A 95 -3.71 3.68 1.69
CA ALA A 95 -5.05 4.24 1.51
C ALA A 95 -5.56 4.97 2.77
N LEU A 96 -5.18 4.53 3.97
CA LEU A 96 -5.52 5.22 5.23
C LEU A 96 -4.88 6.61 5.31
N HIS A 97 -3.69 6.78 4.75
CA HIS A 97 -2.97 8.05 4.73
C HIS A 97 -3.45 8.96 3.59
N ALA A 98 -4.04 8.41 2.53
CA ALA A 98 -4.59 9.16 1.41
C ALA A 98 -5.94 9.86 1.70
N ARG A 99 -6.42 9.80 2.95
CA ARG A 99 -7.69 10.42 3.36
C ARG A 99 -7.62 11.95 3.18
N PRO A 100 -8.71 12.59 2.71
CA PRO A 100 -8.76 14.05 2.57
C PRO A 100 -8.49 14.82 3.86
N GLU A 101 -8.93 14.27 4.98
CA GLU A 101 -8.81 14.88 6.31
C GLU A 101 -8.39 13.81 7.32
N ILE A 102 -7.43 14.17 8.16
CA ILE A 102 -7.01 13.40 9.34
C ILE A 102 -6.85 14.42 10.47
N PRO A 103 -7.52 14.24 11.62
CA PRO A 103 -7.33 15.07 12.79
C PRO A 103 -5.88 15.02 13.24
N ALA A 104 -5.31 16.17 13.60
CA ALA A 104 -3.94 16.21 14.11
C ALA A 104 -3.81 15.55 15.49
N ASP A 105 -4.87 15.62 16.29
CA ASP A 105 -5.03 14.90 17.55
C ASP A 105 -5.74 13.55 17.30
N PRO A 106 -5.06 12.40 17.48
CA PRO A 106 -5.64 11.08 17.26
C PRO A 106 -6.88 10.79 18.10
N GLU A 107 -7.05 11.43 19.27
CA GLU A 107 -8.22 11.21 20.14
C GLU A 107 -9.52 11.77 19.57
N ARG A 108 -9.40 12.67 18.58
CA ARG A 108 -10.53 13.25 17.84
C ARG A 108 -10.95 12.39 16.65
N GLU A 109 -10.21 11.33 16.32
CA GLU A 109 -10.57 10.38 15.27
C GLU A 109 -11.72 9.46 15.74
N ARG A 110 -12.95 10.00 15.76
CA ARG A 110 -14.17 9.30 16.19
C ARG A 110 -15.06 8.92 15.01
N TRP A 111 -15.85 7.84 15.15
CA TRP A 111 -16.88 7.42 14.17
C TRP A 111 -17.89 8.51 13.82
N SER A 112 -18.14 9.43 14.75
CA SER A 112 -19.05 10.56 14.54
C SER A 112 -18.56 11.50 13.43
N CYS A 113 -17.26 11.56 13.19
CA CYS A 113 -16.61 12.47 12.25
C CYS A 113 -16.23 11.76 10.95
N ARG A 114 -16.20 12.50 9.83
CA ARG A 114 -15.84 11.99 8.49
C ARG A 114 -14.53 11.21 8.49
N ALA A 115 -13.46 11.78 9.06
CA ALA A 115 -12.16 11.15 9.08
C ALA A 115 -12.17 9.80 9.81
N GLY A 116 -12.85 9.71 10.96
CA GLY A 116 -12.91 8.49 11.76
C GLY A 116 -13.74 7.38 11.11
N ILE A 117 -14.89 7.70 10.48
CA ILE A 117 -15.67 6.69 9.76
C ILE A 117 -14.93 6.16 8.52
N VAL A 118 -14.24 7.02 7.75
CA VAL A 118 -13.42 6.56 6.61
C VAL A 118 -12.25 5.71 7.10
N GLY A 119 -11.61 6.11 8.22
CA GLY A 119 -10.54 5.32 8.83
C GLY A 119 -11.00 3.93 9.26
N TRP A 120 -12.19 3.84 9.87
CA TRP A 120 -12.81 2.58 10.24
C TRP A 120 -13.14 1.71 9.02
N LEU A 121 -13.74 2.27 7.96
CA LEU A 121 -14.05 1.53 6.73
C LEU A 121 -12.77 0.97 6.07
N ILE A 122 -11.68 1.74 6.02
CA ILE A 122 -10.39 1.28 5.47
C ILE A 122 -9.79 0.17 6.33
N ARG A 123 -9.85 0.30 7.66
CA ARG A 123 -9.38 -0.75 8.58
C ARG A 123 -10.22 -2.02 8.48
N LEU A 124 -11.54 -1.90 8.29
CA LEU A 124 -12.43 -3.03 8.04
C LEU A 124 -12.12 -3.70 6.69
N PHE A 125 -11.82 -2.91 5.66
CA PHE A 125 -11.34 -3.41 4.38
C PHE A 125 -9.97 -4.11 4.51
N CYS A 126 -9.05 -3.59 5.34
CA CYS A 126 -7.78 -4.25 5.64
C CYS A 126 -8.00 -5.60 6.36
N LEU A 127 -8.93 -5.66 7.30
CA LEU A 127 -9.31 -6.89 7.98
C LEU A 127 -9.91 -7.89 6.98
N SER A 128 -10.76 -7.44 6.05
CA SER A 128 -11.34 -8.32 5.04
C SER A 128 -10.33 -8.82 4.00
N LEU A 129 -9.30 -8.04 3.68
CA LEU A 129 -8.17 -8.49 2.86
C LEU A 129 -7.36 -9.62 3.52
N THR A 130 -7.19 -9.57 4.84
CA THR A 130 -6.63 -10.71 5.58
C THR A 130 -7.54 -11.94 5.44
N GLY A 131 -8.85 -11.76 5.51
CA GLY A 131 -9.81 -12.83 5.24
C GLY A 131 -9.72 -13.37 3.80
N THR A 132 -9.47 -12.54 2.78
CA THR A 132 -9.25 -13.02 1.40
C THR A 132 -8.07 -13.97 1.31
N LEU A 133 -6.93 -13.62 1.93
CA LEU A 133 -5.75 -14.48 1.98
C LEU A 133 -6.06 -15.82 2.69
N VAL A 134 -6.79 -15.76 3.81
CA VAL A 134 -7.16 -16.95 4.58
C VAL A 134 -8.16 -17.83 3.84
N LEU A 135 -9.19 -17.25 3.23
CA LEU A 135 -10.16 -17.96 2.41
C LEU A 135 -9.44 -18.68 1.27
N THR A 136 -8.49 -18.02 0.61
CA THR A 136 -7.66 -18.65 -0.43
C THR A 136 -6.92 -19.89 0.06
N ALA A 137 -6.23 -19.79 1.21
CA ALA A 137 -5.54 -20.93 1.80
C ALA A 137 -6.51 -22.02 2.28
N THR A 138 -7.71 -21.64 2.71
CA THR A 138 -8.80 -22.55 3.07
C THR A 138 -9.34 -23.26 1.84
N GLY A 139 -9.50 -22.57 0.71
CA GLY A 139 -9.85 -23.19 -0.57
C GLY A 139 -8.82 -24.23 -1.00
N ILE A 140 -7.53 -23.91 -0.88
CA ILE A 140 -6.47 -24.86 -1.22
C ILE A 140 -6.49 -26.07 -0.28
N GLY A 141 -6.51 -25.84 1.04
CA GLY A 141 -6.40 -26.92 2.03
C GLY A 141 -7.68 -27.73 2.21
N VAL A 142 -8.80 -27.06 2.44
CA VAL A 142 -10.09 -27.68 2.77
C VAL A 142 -10.83 -28.11 1.52
N ASP A 143 -10.96 -27.24 0.51
CA ASP A 143 -11.74 -27.55 -0.69
C ASP A 143 -10.94 -28.40 -1.70
N LEU A 144 -9.83 -27.91 -2.24
CA LEU A 144 -9.08 -28.66 -3.26
C LEU A 144 -8.45 -29.95 -2.70
N ILE A 145 -7.76 -29.88 -1.56
CA ILE A 145 -7.04 -31.03 -0.99
C ILE A 145 -7.96 -31.90 -0.12
N GLY A 146 -8.65 -31.31 0.85
CA GLY A 146 -9.45 -32.05 1.83
C GLY A 146 -10.79 -32.59 1.30
N TRP A 147 -11.37 -31.96 0.29
CA TRP A 147 -12.71 -32.28 -0.22
C TRP A 147 -12.68 -32.90 -1.61
N GLN A 148 -11.97 -32.30 -2.57
CA GLN A 148 -11.99 -32.75 -3.97
C GLN A 148 -10.95 -33.85 -4.27
N CYS A 149 -9.77 -33.80 -3.66
CA CYS A 149 -8.65 -34.72 -3.94
C CYS A 149 -8.82 -36.10 -3.23
N VAL A 150 -9.87 -36.84 -3.58
CA VAL A 150 -10.26 -38.10 -2.90
C VAL A 150 -9.46 -39.33 -3.34
N ASP A 151 -8.91 -39.33 -4.55
CA ASP A 151 -8.23 -40.48 -5.14
C ASP A 151 -6.71 -40.47 -4.87
N ARG A 152 -6.12 -41.67 -4.76
CA ARG A 152 -4.67 -41.85 -4.60
C ARG A 152 -3.85 -41.25 -5.74
N SER A 153 -4.42 -41.18 -6.95
CA SER A 153 -3.81 -40.53 -8.13
C SER A 153 -3.69 -39.02 -7.98
N CYS A 154 -4.62 -38.38 -7.27
CA CYS A 154 -4.57 -36.97 -6.90
C CYS A 154 -3.59 -36.77 -5.74
N LEU A 155 -3.76 -37.51 -4.65
CA LEU A 155 -3.01 -37.33 -3.40
C LEU A 155 -1.50 -37.55 -3.57
N ARG A 156 -1.07 -38.47 -4.45
CA ARG A 156 0.36 -38.70 -4.77
C ARG A 156 1.07 -37.51 -5.43
N ARG A 157 0.32 -36.52 -5.93
CA ARG A 157 0.88 -35.31 -6.54
C ARG A 157 1.30 -34.28 -5.49
N LEU A 158 0.77 -34.40 -4.27
CA LEU A 158 1.16 -33.55 -3.15
C LEU A 158 2.49 -34.03 -2.57
N PRO A 159 3.39 -33.10 -2.18
CA PRO A 159 4.65 -33.47 -1.56
C PRO A 159 4.42 -34.00 -0.13
N GLY A 160 4.88 -35.22 0.13
CA GLY A 160 4.75 -35.90 1.43
C GLY A 160 3.72 -37.03 1.43
N PRO A 161 3.48 -37.67 2.58
CA PRO A 161 2.65 -38.86 2.66
C PRO A 161 1.16 -38.50 2.76
N TRP A 162 0.58 -37.85 1.74
CA TRP A 162 -0.82 -37.40 1.74
C TRP A 162 -1.83 -38.51 1.42
N GLU A 163 -1.38 -39.68 0.94
CA GLU A 163 -2.28 -40.76 0.54
C GLU A 163 -3.10 -41.35 1.68
N PHE A 164 -2.72 -41.10 2.94
CA PHE A 164 -3.50 -41.52 4.11
C PHE A 164 -4.91 -40.91 4.12
N LEU A 165 -5.12 -39.75 3.50
CA LEU A 165 -6.45 -39.11 3.40
C LEU A 165 -7.44 -39.93 2.57
N GLY A 166 -6.94 -40.75 1.64
CA GLY A 166 -7.78 -41.60 0.79
C GLY A 166 -8.14 -42.95 1.42
N HIS A 167 -7.77 -43.21 2.68
CA HIS A 167 -7.91 -44.52 3.30
C HIS A 167 -8.40 -44.47 4.75
N GLY A 168 -9.13 -45.52 5.15
CA GLY A 168 -9.51 -45.76 6.55
C GLY A 168 -10.35 -44.64 7.16
N TRP A 169 -10.05 -44.27 8.40
CA TRP A 169 -10.77 -43.25 9.15
C TRP A 169 -10.74 -41.87 8.48
N TRP A 170 -9.63 -41.48 7.84
CA TRP A 170 -9.47 -40.16 7.26
C TRP A 170 -10.28 -39.93 5.99
N SER A 171 -10.60 -40.99 5.25
CA SER A 171 -11.47 -40.89 4.06
C SER A 171 -12.95 -40.75 4.40
N GLN A 172 -13.36 -41.06 5.63
CA GLN A 172 -14.75 -41.01 6.08
C GLN A 172 -15.20 -39.60 6.45
N ASP A 173 -16.52 -39.37 6.41
CA ASP A 173 -17.20 -38.20 6.97
C ASP A 173 -16.56 -36.85 6.58
N ALA A 174 -16.26 -35.99 7.57
CA ALA A 174 -15.59 -34.70 7.40
C ALA A 174 -14.10 -34.71 7.81
N HIS A 175 -13.52 -35.87 8.14
CA HIS A 175 -12.19 -35.97 8.77
C HIS A 175 -11.06 -35.35 7.92
N ALA A 176 -11.11 -35.51 6.60
CA ALA A 176 -10.13 -34.91 5.69
C ALA A 176 -10.12 -33.37 5.73
N LEU A 177 -11.27 -32.74 6.03
CA LEU A 177 -11.37 -31.28 6.17
C LEU A 177 -10.57 -30.76 7.38
N ALA A 178 -10.45 -31.56 8.45
CA ALA A 178 -9.65 -31.21 9.61
C ALA A 178 -8.15 -31.12 9.26
N VAL A 179 -7.65 -32.02 8.42
CA VAL A 179 -6.27 -31.96 7.90
C VAL A 179 -6.12 -30.78 6.94
N GLY A 180 -7.10 -30.57 6.05
CA GLY A 180 -7.12 -29.42 5.15
C GLY A 180 -7.06 -28.07 5.88
N LEU A 181 -7.73 -27.96 7.04
CA LEU A 181 -7.73 -26.76 7.89
C LEU A 181 -6.34 -26.42 8.45
N LEU A 182 -5.39 -27.36 8.49
CA LEU A 182 -4.02 -27.08 8.92
C LEU A 182 -3.28 -26.13 7.96
N VAL A 183 -3.64 -26.11 6.66
CA VAL A 183 -3.01 -25.24 5.66
C VAL A 183 -3.24 -23.75 5.97
N PRO A 184 -4.48 -23.24 6.10
CA PRO A 184 -4.69 -21.83 6.48
C PRO A 184 -4.17 -21.52 7.88
N LEU A 185 -4.20 -22.46 8.84
CA LEU A 185 -3.65 -22.24 10.17
C LEU A 185 -2.11 -22.09 10.15
N ALA A 186 -1.41 -22.89 9.36
CA ALA A 186 0.03 -22.77 9.16
C ALA A 186 0.39 -21.43 8.51
N LEU A 187 -0.40 -20.96 7.53
CA LEU A 187 -0.24 -19.64 6.93
C LEU A 187 -0.41 -18.52 7.97
N ILE A 188 -1.47 -18.58 8.79
CA ILE A 188 -1.72 -17.58 9.85
C ILE A 188 -0.57 -17.59 10.87
N ALA A 189 -0.09 -18.76 11.28
CA ALA A 189 1.05 -18.89 12.20
C ALA A 189 2.34 -18.31 11.59
N LEU A 190 2.61 -18.59 10.30
CA LEU A 190 3.76 -18.04 9.58
C LEU A 190 3.70 -16.52 9.49
N VAL A 191 2.55 -15.97 9.06
CA VAL A 191 2.34 -14.51 8.98
C VAL A 191 2.49 -13.89 10.37
N GLY A 192 1.92 -14.50 11.42
CA GLY A 192 2.08 -14.05 12.80
C GLY A 192 3.53 -14.05 13.27
N LEU A 193 4.30 -15.10 12.97
CA LEU A 193 5.72 -15.21 13.30
C LEU A 193 6.56 -14.14 12.59
N LEU A 194 6.35 -13.97 11.28
CA LEU A 194 7.04 -12.95 10.49
C LEU A 194 6.72 -11.55 11.03
N SER A 195 5.44 -11.29 11.30
CA SER A 195 4.98 -10.03 11.88
C SER A 195 5.67 -9.75 13.21
N TRP A 196 5.72 -10.73 14.11
CA TRP A 196 6.39 -10.61 15.41
C TRP A 196 7.90 -10.33 15.28
N ARG A 197 8.59 -10.96 14.33
CA ARG A 197 10.01 -10.70 14.06
C ARG A 197 10.25 -9.27 13.58
N THR A 198 9.40 -8.73 12.70
CA THR A 198 9.55 -7.35 12.22
C THR A 198 9.38 -6.32 13.34
N TYR A 199 8.56 -6.60 14.36
CA TYR A 199 8.30 -5.66 15.46
C TYR A 199 9.52 -5.39 16.34
N GLN A 200 10.37 -6.40 16.54
CA GLN A 200 11.56 -6.27 17.40
C GLN A 200 12.63 -5.39 16.77
N TYR A 201 12.65 -5.25 15.44
CA TYR A 201 13.62 -4.42 14.71
C TYR A 201 13.22 -2.93 14.68
N GLU A 202 11.93 -2.61 14.86
CA GLU A 202 11.38 -1.25 14.81
C GLU A 202 11.31 -0.55 16.18
N ALA A 203 11.65 -1.24 17.27
CA ALA A 203 11.47 -0.75 18.63
C ALA A 203 12.53 0.30 19.09
N GLU A 204 13.43 0.74 18.21
CA GLU A 204 14.41 1.78 18.57
C GLU A 204 13.76 3.16 18.61
N MET A 205 13.32 3.54 19.80
CA MET A 205 12.85 4.87 20.14
C MET A 205 14.05 5.76 20.51
N PRO A 206 14.34 6.86 19.79
CA PRO A 206 15.28 7.87 20.30
C PRO A 206 14.68 8.72 21.42
N VAL A 207 13.37 8.60 21.68
CA VAL A 207 12.67 9.36 22.71
C VAL A 207 12.40 8.45 23.91
N GLY A 208 13.07 8.74 25.03
CA GLY A 208 12.84 8.01 26.27
C GLY A 208 11.36 8.05 26.72
N PRO A 209 10.87 7.00 27.40
CA PRO A 209 9.49 6.95 27.89
C PRO A 209 9.23 8.11 28.85
N GLY A 210 8.50 9.14 28.40
CA GLY A 210 8.17 10.31 29.23
C GLY A 210 8.00 11.65 28.52
N VAL A 211 8.33 11.77 27.23
CA VAL A 211 8.05 13.01 26.47
C VAL A 211 6.56 13.09 26.13
N VAL A 212 5.80 13.69 27.05
CA VAL A 212 4.43 14.12 26.83
C VAL A 212 4.46 15.28 25.83
N PRO A 213 3.57 15.33 24.81
CA PRO A 213 3.46 16.51 23.96
C PRO A 213 3.29 17.76 24.83
N PRO A 214 3.94 18.89 24.50
CA PRO A 214 3.84 20.11 25.29
C PRO A 214 2.37 20.49 25.45
N VAL A 215 1.90 20.48 26.70
CA VAL A 215 0.50 20.77 27.05
C VAL A 215 0.19 22.20 26.59
N GLY A 216 -0.84 22.36 25.75
CA GLY A 216 -1.40 23.68 25.39
C GLY A 216 -1.11 24.20 23.97
N VAL A 217 -0.33 23.52 23.13
CA VAL A 217 -0.18 23.91 21.71
C VAL A 217 -1.10 23.04 20.84
N PRO A 218 -2.16 23.60 20.21
CA PRO A 218 -3.03 22.81 19.34
C PRO A 218 -2.25 22.34 18.11
N MET A 219 -2.20 21.02 17.90
CA MET A 219 -1.65 20.45 16.67
C MET A 219 -2.57 20.77 15.50
N VAL A 220 -2.00 21.28 14.41
CA VAL A 220 -2.74 21.60 13.18
C VAL A 220 -2.47 20.53 12.12
N ASN A 221 -1.25 20.02 12.03
CA ASN A 221 -0.85 18.96 11.10
C ASN A 221 -0.61 17.63 11.85
N PRO A 222 -1.15 16.48 11.39
CA PRO A 222 -0.91 15.19 12.04
C PRO A 222 0.56 14.80 12.20
N LEU A 223 1.45 15.28 11.33
CA LEU A 223 2.89 15.04 11.47
C LEU A 223 3.50 15.73 12.70
N GLN A 224 2.82 16.68 13.35
CA GLN A 224 3.31 17.31 14.58
C GLN A 224 3.21 16.40 15.81
N ASP A 225 2.47 15.28 15.71
CA ASP A 225 2.38 14.28 16.78
C ASP A 225 3.76 13.63 17.00
N PRO A 226 4.37 13.77 18.19
CA PRO A 226 5.68 13.18 18.48
C PRO A 226 5.64 11.64 18.49
N THR A 227 4.45 11.04 18.62
CA THR A 227 4.26 9.59 18.57
C THR A 227 3.95 9.08 17.17
N PHE A 228 3.97 9.95 16.14
CA PHE A 228 3.59 9.57 14.77
C PHE A 228 4.40 8.36 14.25
N TRP A 229 5.67 8.30 14.60
CA TRP A 229 6.60 7.26 14.16
C TRP A 229 6.74 6.10 15.17
N CYS A 230 5.87 6.03 16.18
CA CYS A 230 5.95 5.08 17.29
C CYS A 230 4.80 4.05 17.19
N GLY A 231 4.81 3.20 16.17
CA GLY A 231 3.67 2.33 15.83
C GLY A 231 3.52 1.03 16.62
N GLU A 232 4.53 0.60 17.40
CA GLU A 232 4.62 -0.77 17.93
C GLU A 232 3.38 -1.22 18.72
N GLY A 233 2.89 -0.37 19.63
CA GLY A 233 1.72 -0.67 20.45
C GLY A 233 0.46 -0.84 19.60
N GLN A 234 0.19 0.10 18.70
CA GLN A 234 -0.93 0.04 17.75
C GLN A 234 -0.88 -1.24 16.91
N LEU A 235 0.31 -1.57 16.43
CA LEU A 235 0.55 -2.65 15.50
C LEU A 235 0.34 -4.03 16.12
N ARG A 236 0.87 -4.28 17.32
CA ARG A 236 0.64 -5.53 18.06
C ARG A 236 -0.85 -5.77 18.32
N ARG A 237 -1.61 -4.72 18.63
CA ARG A 237 -3.06 -4.81 18.87
C ARG A 237 -3.83 -5.13 17.59
N ALA A 238 -3.50 -4.47 16.48
CA ALA A 238 -4.09 -4.77 15.18
C ALA A 238 -3.77 -6.21 14.74
N ALA A 239 -2.53 -6.67 14.95
CA ALA A 239 -2.11 -8.02 14.58
C ALA A 239 -2.93 -9.11 15.29
N VAL A 240 -3.17 -8.99 16.60
CA VAL A 240 -4.01 -9.95 17.34
C VAL A 240 -5.41 -10.03 16.73
N LEU A 241 -6.02 -8.89 16.41
CA LEU A 241 -7.36 -8.86 15.80
C LEU A 241 -7.38 -9.52 14.41
N HIS A 242 -6.37 -9.25 13.59
CA HIS A 242 -6.25 -9.84 12.25
C HIS A 242 -5.99 -11.35 12.30
N LEU A 243 -5.08 -11.81 13.17
CA LEU A 243 -4.79 -13.24 13.33
C LEU A 243 -6.02 -13.99 13.84
N CYS A 244 -6.68 -13.48 14.89
CA CYS A 244 -7.85 -14.15 15.48
C CYS A 244 -9.07 -14.14 14.54
N THR A 245 -9.29 -13.05 13.81
CA THR A 245 -10.33 -12.98 12.77
C THR A 245 -10.02 -13.93 11.62
N GLY A 246 -8.75 -13.98 11.18
CA GLY A 246 -8.29 -14.92 10.18
C GLY A 246 -8.56 -16.37 10.60
N THR A 247 -8.16 -16.76 11.80
CA THR A 247 -8.43 -18.12 12.32
C THR A 247 -9.94 -18.40 12.39
N ALA A 248 -10.75 -17.43 12.80
CA ALA A 248 -12.20 -17.60 12.84
C ALA A 248 -12.80 -17.80 11.44
N VAL A 249 -12.34 -17.04 10.44
CA VAL A 249 -12.75 -17.18 9.03
C VAL A 249 -12.33 -18.56 8.47
N ALA A 250 -11.10 -19.00 8.75
CA ALA A 250 -10.62 -20.32 8.32
C ALA A 250 -11.48 -21.46 8.88
N ALA A 251 -11.79 -21.40 10.18
CA ALA A 251 -12.58 -22.42 10.87
C ALA A 251 -14.06 -22.41 10.47
N ALA A 252 -14.61 -21.23 10.13
CA ALA A 252 -16.02 -21.07 9.79
C ALA A 252 -16.39 -21.75 8.45
N VAL A 253 -15.47 -21.87 7.49
CA VAL A 253 -15.75 -22.48 6.18
C VAL A 253 -16.08 -23.98 6.28
N PRO A 254 -15.18 -24.86 6.77
CA PRO A 254 -15.50 -26.29 6.90
C PRO A 254 -16.61 -26.53 7.93
N LEU A 255 -16.67 -25.73 9.00
CA LEU A 255 -17.77 -25.80 9.97
C LEU A 255 -19.11 -25.51 9.30
N GLY A 256 -19.20 -24.43 8.54
CA GLY A 256 -20.43 -24.04 7.84
C GLY A 256 -20.88 -25.12 6.85
N ALA A 257 -19.94 -25.69 6.08
CA ALA A 257 -20.24 -26.80 5.18
C ALA A 257 -20.84 -28.00 5.93
N VAL A 258 -20.23 -28.42 7.04
CA VAL A 258 -20.78 -29.53 7.86
C VAL A 258 -22.15 -29.18 8.42
N LEU A 259 -22.34 -27.99 8.98
CA LEU A 259 -23.63 -27.60 9.59
C LEU A 259 -24.78 -27.49 8.60
N VAL A 260 -24.49 -27.14 7.33
CA VAL A 260 -25.50 -27.06 6.27
C VAL A 260 -25.86 -28.45 5.76
N MET A 261 -24.88 -29.31 5.58
CA MET A 261 -25.06 -30.63 4.96
C MET A 261 -25.49 -31.72 5.95
N ASP A 262 -25.07 -31.61 7.20
CA ASP A 262 -25.46 -32.47 8.34
C ASP A 262 -25.97 -31.59 9.50
N PRO A 263 -27.22 -31.11 9.45
CA PRO A 263 -27.79 -30.25 10.48
C PRO A 263 -27.72 -30.92 11.87
N PRO A 264 -27.06 -30.29 12.86
CA PRO A 264 -26.80 -30.95 14.13
C PRO A 264 -28.06 -31.07 14.98
N ALA A 265 -28.17 -32.18 15.72
CA ALA A 265 -29.25 -32.41 16.68
C ALA A 265 -28.70 -32.73 18.09
N GLY A 266 -29.52 -32.49 19.12
CA GLY A 266 -29.19 -32.84 20.52
C GLY A 266 -27.89 -32.19 21.01
N PRO A 267 -26.99 -32.93 21.69
CA PRO A 267 -25.71 -32.39 22.19
C PRO A 267 -24.80 -31.80 21.10
N ARG A 268 -24.82 -32.35 19.88
CA ARG A 268 -24.07 -31.82 18.73
C ARG A 268 -24.52 -30.41 18.37
N ALA A 269 -25.83 -30.13 18.49
CA ALA A 269 -26.39 -28.79 18.24
C ALA A 269 -25.92 -27.76 19.28
N VAL A 270 -25.82 -28.16 20.56
CA VAL A 270 -25.28 -27.30 21.62
C VAL A 270 -23.81 -26.98 21.38
N LEU A 271 -23.01 -28.00 21.03
CA LEU A 271 -21.59 -27.82 20.68
C LEU A 271 -21.43 -26.92 19.46
N ALA A 272 -22.23 -27.13 18.41
CA ALA A 272 -22.24 -26.29 17.22
C ALA A 272 -22.60 -24.84 17.53
N GLY A 273 -23.68 -24.61 18.29
CA GLY A 273 -24.10 -23.27 18.70
C GLY A 273 -23.04 -22.54 19.52
N LEU A 274 -22.40 -23.23 20.48
CA LEU A 274 -21.29 -22.67 21.26
C LEU A 274 -20.08 -22.36 20.37
N THR A 275 -19.71 -23.27 19.47
CA THR A 275 -18.60 -23.10 18.54
C THR A 275 -18.82 -21.88 17.64
N VAL A 276 -20.01 -21.74 17.05
CA VAL A 276 -20.37 -20.57 16.23
C VAL A 276 -20.31 -19.29 17.05
N ALA A 277 -20.86 -19.26 18.27
CA ALA A 277 -20.80 -18.09 19.14
C ALA A 277 -19.35 -17.68 19.47
N LEU A 278 -18.47 -18.66 19.75
CA LEU A 278 -17.05 -18.44 20.03
C LEU A 278 -16.28 -17.95 18.80
N LEU A 279 -16.67 -18.33 17.58
CA LEU A 279 -16.06 -17.84 16.33
C LEU A 279 -16.59 -16.45 15.93
N VAL A 280 -17.86 -16.13 16.20
CA VAL A 280 -18.46 -14.81 15.91
C VAL A 280 -17.96 -13.72 16.85
N LEU A 281 -17.68 -14.06 18.11
CA LEU A 281 -17.20 -13.12 19.12
C LEU A 281 -15.92 -12.37 18.72
N PRO A 282 -14.80 -13.01 18.33
CA PRO A 282 -13.56 -12.31 17.96
C PRO A 282 -13.75 -11.40 16.74
N VAL A 283 -14.57 -11.80 15.76
CA VAL A 283 -14.91 -10.98 14.59
C VAL A 283 -15.68 -9.73 15.01
N THR A 284 -16.69 -9.89 15.88
CA THR A 284 -17.50 -8.78 16.40
C THR A 284 -16.65 -7.80 17.21
N VAL A 285 -15.81 -8.32 18.10
CA VAL A 285 -14.86 -7.51 18.87
C VAL A 285 -13.90 -6.78 17.94
N ALA A 286 -13.39 -7.42 16.89
CA ALA A 286 -12.52 -6.78 15.91
C ALA A 286 -13.24 -5.61 15.21
N VAL A 287 -14.42 -5.82 14.64
CA VAL A 287 -15.20 -4.78 13.93
C VAL A 287 -15.43 -3.55 14.81
N VAL A 288 -15.77 -3.75 16.09
CA VAL A 288 -15.95 -2.65 17.05
C VAL A 288 -14.61 -2.00 17.41
N ALA A 289 -13.58 -2.80 17.69
CA ALA A 289 -12.27 -2.33 18.12
C ALA A 289 -11.59 -1.47 17.05
N LEU A 290 -11.70 -1.82 15.76
CA LEU A 290 -11.16 -1.07 14.60
C LEU A 290 -11.57 0.42 14.58
N GLY A 291 -12.65 0.74 15.27
CA GLY A 291 -13.21 2.07 15.38
C GLY A 291 -12.81 2.89 16.61
N ARG A 292 -12.15 2.26 17.57
CA ARG A 292 -11.88 2.88 18.87
C ARG A 292 -10.56 3.65 18.80
N PRO A 293 -10.49 4.86 19.39
CA PRO A 293 -9.25 5.63 19.51
C PRO A 293 -8.11 4.84 20.16
N TYR A 294 -8.45 3.87 21.01
CA TYR A 294 -7.50 2.93 21.59
C TYR A 294 -6.61 2.22 20.55
N LEU A 295 -7.18 1.78 19.42
CA LEU A 295 -6.37 1.16 18.36
C LEU A 295 -5.56 2.17 17.56
N THR A 296 -5.95 3.45 17.54
CA THR A 296 -5.23 4.50 16.81
C THR A 296 -4.16 5.20 17.64
N ARG A 297 -4.13 4.96 18.96
CA ARG A 297 -3.06 5.43 19.86
C ARG A 297 -1.74 4.71 19.54
N ARG A 298 -0.73 5.49 19.16
CA ARG A 298 0.58 4.98 18.75
C ARG A 298 1.43 4.58 19.97
N GLY A 299 1.48 5.44 20.99
CA GLY A 299 2.10 5.12 22.29
C GLY A 299 1.23 4.29 23.25
N GLY A 300 1.88 3.64 24.23
CA GLY A 300 1.23 2.96 25.36
C GLY A 300 1.52 1.46 25.46
N ARG A 301 1.16 0.84 26.59
CA ARG A 301 1.38 -0.59 26.86
C ARG A 301 0.74 -1.49 25.79
N THR A 302 1.40 -2.62 25.51
CA THR A 302 1.23 -3.43 24.29
C THR A 302 0.01 -4.36 24.19
N PRO A 303 -0.59 -4.96 25.25
CA PRO A 303 -1.75 -5.85 25.06
C PRO A 303 -3.09 -5.10 25.04
N LEU A 304 -4.13 -5.64 24.37
CA LEU A 304 -5.52 -5.12 24.29
C LEU A 304 -6.26 -5.05 25.66
N GLY A 305 -5.54 -5.03 26.79
CA GLY A 305 -6.14 -5.22 28.11
C GLY A 305 -6.88 -6.57 28.20
N PRO A 306 -7.96 -6.69 29.00
CA PRO A 306 -8.72 -7.95 29.15
C PRO A 306 -9.31 -8.49 27.85
N TYR A 307 -9.50 -7.64 26.82
CA TYR A 307 -10.04 -8.05 25.52
C TYR A 307 -9.07 -8.90 24.69
N SER A 308 -7.75 -8.79 24.89
CA SER A 308 -6.78 -9.68 24.22
C SER A 308 -7.01 -11.12 24.60
N ALA A 309 -7.14 -11.38 25.90
CA ALA A 309 -7.38 -12.72 26.41
C ALA A 309 -8.74 -13.23 25.93
N LEU A 310 -9.79 -12.41 25.98
CA LEU A 310 -11.11 -12.77 25.48
C LEU A 310 -11.07 -13.22 24.02
N VAL A 311 -10.50 -12.40 23.12
CA VAL A 311 -10.43 -12.67 21.68
C VAL A 311 -9.62 -13.93 21.40
N VAL A 312 -8.46 -14.09 22.04
CA VAL A 312 -7.60 -15.28 21.86
C VAL A 312 -8.29 -16.54 22.37
N VAL A 313 -8.81 -16.52 23.59
CA VAL A 313 -9.48 -17.68 24.20
C VAL A 313 -10.73 -18.06 23.42
N SER A 314 -11.54 -17.10 22.98
CA SER A 314 -12.72 -17.39 22.16
C SER A 314 -12.34 -17.99 20.81
N THR A 315 -11.28 -17.47 20.17
CA THR A 315 -10.79 -18.03 18.90
C THR A 315 -10.27 -19.45 19.08
N LEU A 316 -9.46 -19.72 20.11
CA LEU A 316 -8.96 -21.06 20.39
C LEU A 316 -10.08 -22.04 20.76
N GLY A 317 -11.06 -21.60 21.55
CA GLY A 317 -12.23 -22.40 21.91
C GLY A 317 -13.11 -22.70 20.69
N GLY A 318 -13.36 -21.72 19.83
CA GLY A 318 -14.07 -21.92 18.56
C GLY A 318 -13.31 -22.87 17.63
N LEU A 319 -11.98 -22.73 17.52
CA LEU A 319 -11.15 -23.63 16.73
C LEU A 319 -11.20 -25.08 17.25
N ALA A 320 -11.08 -25.27 18.57
CA ALA A 320 -11.19 -26.58 19.19
C ALA A 320 -12.58 -27.20 18.97
N GLY A 321 -13.64 -26.40 19.07
CA GLY A 321 -15.01 -26.82 18.76
C GLY A 321 -15.17 -27.23 17.29
N THR A 322 -14.58 -26.50 16.35
CA THR A 322 -14.55 -26.86 14.93
C THR A 322 -13.85 -28.20 14.72
N PHE A 323 -12.64 -28.40 15.27
CA PHE A 323 -11.95 -29.69 15.16
C PHE A 323 -12.77 -30.84 15.77
N ALA A 324 -13.40 -30.62 16.92
CA ALA A 324 -14.26 -31.63 17.53
C ALA A 324 -15.42 -32.01 16.61
N LEU A 325 -16.11 -31.03 16.01
CA LEU A 325 -17.22 -31.28 15.09
C LEU A 325 -16.79 -31.95 13.78
N LEU A 326 -15.62 -31.60 13.25
CA LEU A 326 -15.07 -32.23 12.03
C LEU A 326 -14.61 -33.68 12.27
N LEU A 327 -14.30 -34.04 13.52
CA LEU A 327 -13.84 -35.38 13.92
C LEU A 327 -14.93 -36.26 14.53
N LEU A 328 -16.14 -35.73 14.70
CA LEU A 328 -17.30 -36.50 15.13
C LEU A 328 -17.94 -37.19 13.92
N PRO A 329 -18.41 -38.45 14.06
CA PRO A 329 -19.13 -39.14 12.99
C PRO A 329 -20.34 -38.34 12.51
N ASP A 330 -20.71 -38.47 11.23
CA ASP A 330 -21.89 -37.80 10.66
C ASP A 330 -23.18 -38.19 11.41
N GLY A 331 -24.12 -37.24 11.50
CA GLY A 331 -25.40 -37.45 12.18
C GLY A 331 -26.30 -38.48 11.47
N PRO A 332 -27.26 -39.09 12.19
CA PRO A 332 -28.17 -40.10 11.62
C PRO A 332 -29.21 -39.54 10.64
N ALA A 333 -29.25 -38.22 10.43
CA ALA A 333 -30.27 -37.51 9.64
C ALA A 333 -29.78 -37.03 8.27
N GLY A 334 -28.47 -37.13 7.97
CA GLY A 334 -27.85 -36.66 6.73
C GLY A 334 -27.39 -37.79 5.80
N VAL A 335 -27.11 -37.44 4.55
CA VAL A 335 -26.32 -38.28 3.63
C VAL A 335 -24.86 -38.20 4.09
N PRO A 336 -24.10 -39.32 4.18
CA PRO A 336 -22.69 -39.27 4.55
C PRO A 336 -21.95 -38.27 3.66
N LEU A 337 -21.28 -37.29 4.25
CA LEU A 337 -20.62 -36.19 3.52
C LEU A 337 -19.62 -36.71 2.47
N ALA A 338 -19.02 -37.87 2.74
CA ALA A 338 -18.12 -38.56 1.82
C ALA A 338 -18.78 -38.96 0.48
N GLU A 339 -20.09 -39.24 0.46
CA GLU A 339 -20.83 -39.60 -0.77
C GLU A 339 -21.07 -38.40 -1.70
N LEU A 340 -20.90 -37.18 -1.18
CA LEU A 340 -21.08 -35.94 -1.95
C LEU A 340 -19.78 -35.47 -2.63
N ARG A 341 -18.65 -36.09 -2.29
CA ARG A 341 -17.35 -35.82 -2.89
C ARG A 341 -17.28 -36.32 -4.35
N PRO A 342 -16.26 -35.91 -5.13
CA PRO A 342 -16.07 -36.44 -6.47
C PRO A 342 -16.03 -37.98 -6.50
N PRO A 343 -16.60 -38.63 -7.52
CA PRO A 343 -16.59 -40.09 -7.61
C PRO A 343 -15.17 -40.63 -7.79
N HIS A 344 -14.89 -41.80 -7.22
CA HIS A 344 -13.62 -42.49 -7.39
C HIS A 344 -13.43 -42.97 -8.84
N GLY A 345 -12.17 -42.96 -9.32
CA GLY A 345 -11.82 -43.56 -10.60
C GLY A 345 -11.98 -42.63 -11.81
N CYS A 346 -12.18 -41.33 -11.61
CA CYS A 346 -12.27 -40.35 -12.70
C CYS A 346 -11.04 -40.33 -13.63
N VAL A 347 -9.88 -40.76 -13.15
CA VAL A 347 -8.69 -40.92 -13.98
C VAL A 347 -8.83 -42.04 -15.01
N ALA A 348 -9.50 -43.14 -14.64
CA ALA A 348 -9.71 -44.29 -15.52
C ALA A 348 -10.88 -44.07 -16.48
N THR A 349 -11.94 -43.40 -16.02
CA THR A 349 -13.15 -43.10 -16.79
C THR A 349 -13.55 -41.63 -16.64
N PRO A 350 -12.87 -40.70 -17.34
CA PRO A 350 -13.09 -39.25 -17.17
C PRO A 350 -14.46 -38.77 -17.66
N ASP A 351 -15.16 -39.58 -18.46
CA ASP A 351 -16.52 -39.30 -18.94
C ASP A 351 -17.61 -39.84 -18.00
N ALA A 352 -17.23 -40.49 -16.89
CA ALA A 352 -18.20 -40.99 -15.93
C ALA A 352 -19.01 -39.83 -15.31
N ALA A 353 -20.29 -40.10 -15.07
CA ALA A 353 -21.21 -39.12 -14.50
C ALA A 353 -20.66 -38.58 -13.17
N GLY A 354 -20.55 -37.25 -13.07
CA GLY A 354 -20.04 -36.58 -11.88
C GLY A 354 -18.53 -36.29 -11.86
N CYS A 355 -17.72 -36.89 -12.75
CA CYS A 355 -16.27 -36.63 -12.80
C CYS A 355 -15.88 -35.24 -13.32
N ARG A 356 -16.72 -34.65 -14.17
CA ARG A 356 -16.53 -33.29 -14.73
C ARG A 356 -17.48 -32.26 -14.13
N ALA A 357 -18.28 -32.66 -13.13
CA ALA A 357 -19.17 -31.73 -12.43
C ALA A 357 -18.34 -30.87 -11.48
N ASP A 358 -18.76 -29.62 -11.30
CA ASP A 358 -18.24 -28.81 -10.22
C ASP A 358 -18.69 -29.45 -8.89
N ARG A 359 -17.69 -29.79 -8.07
CA ARG A 359 -17.86 -30.43 -6.77
C ARG A 359 -17.09 -29.66 -5.70
N SER A 360 -16.95 -28.35 -5.88
CA SER A 360 -16.45 -27.44 -4.85
C SER A 360 -17.23 -27.65 -3.54
N LEU A 361 -16.55 -27.45 -2.41
CA LEU A 361 -17.14 -27.61 -1.08
C LEU A 361 -18.48 -26.84 -1.01
N PRO A 362 -19.60 -27.49 -0.62
CA PRO A 362 -20.91 -26.85 -0.60
C PRO A 362 -20.90 -25.50 0.14
N GLY A 363 -21.37 -24.46 -0.55
CA GLY A 363 -21.44 -23.09 -0.04
C GLY A 363 -20.16 -22.27 -0.17
N TYR A 364 -19.01 -22.87 -0.47
CA TYR A 364 -17.73 -22.15 -0.56
C TYR A 364 -17.71 -21.09 -1.67
N ASP A 365 -18.27 -21.40 -2.85
CA ASP A 365 -18.44 -20.46 -3.97
C ASP A 365 -19.24 -19.23 -3.55
N GLY A 366 -20.36 -19.45 -2.85
CA GLY A 366 -21.20 -18.36 -2.32
C GLY A 366 -20.44 -17.50 -1.30
N VAL A 367 -19.63 -18.11 -0.44
CA VAL A 367 -18.79 -17.41 0.54
C VAL A 367 -17.77 -16.52 -0.17
N ILE A 368 -17.01 -17.03 -1.15
CA ILE A 368 -15.99 -16.24 -1.86
C ILE A 368 -16.65 -15.11 -2.66
N ALA A 369 -17.72 -15.41 -3.41
CA ALA A 369 -18.41 -14.42 -4.23
C ALA A 369 -19.03 -13.31 -3.36
N GLY A 370 -19.73 -13.70 -2.28
CA GLY A 370 -20.29 -12.76 -1.30
C GLY A 370 -19.22 -11.92 -0.61
N TRP A 371 -18.06 -12.51 -0.30
CA TRP A 371 -16.91 -11.80 0.28
C TRP A 371 -16.37 -10.72 -0.67
N GLY A 372 -16.21 -11.06 -1.95
CA GLY A 372 -15.79 -10.13 -3.00
C GLY A 372 -16.77 -8.97 -3.18
N VAL A 373 -18.08 -9.27 -3.20
CA VAL A 373 -19.14 -8.24 -3.23
C VAL A 373 -19.07 -7.35 -1.99
N GLY A 374 -18.92 -7.92 -0.80
CA GLY A 374 -18.76 -7.14 0.44
C GLY A 374 -17.56 -6.19 0.37
N GLN A 375 -16.42 -6.63 -0.18
CA GLN A 375 -15.24 -5.79 -0.40
C GLN A 375 -15.50 -4.67 -1.41
N LEU A 376 -16.22 -4.94 -2.50
CA LEU A 376 -16.64 -3.91 -3.44
C LEU A 376 -17.51 -2.84 -2.79
N PHE A 377 -18.49 -3.24 -1.97
CA PHE A 377 -19.32 -2.31 -1.20
C PHE A 377 -18.50 -1.48 -0.22
N LEU A 378 -17.51 -2.08 0.45
CA LEU A 378 -16.57 -1.34 1.30
C LEU A 378 -15.77 -0.30 0.51
N LEU A 379 -15.25 -0.65 -0.67
CA LEU A 379 -14.52 0.29 -1.53
C LEU A 379 -15.40 1.46 -1.97
N VAL A 380 -16.63 1.17 -2.42
CA VAL A 380 -17.62 2.20 -2.79
C VAL A 380 -17.95 3.09 -1.59
N ALA A 381 -18.16 2.52 -0.41
CA ALA A 381 -18.39 3.27 0.82
C ALA A 381 -17.20 4.16 1.20
N ILE A 382 -15.97 3.65 1.11
CA ILE A 382 -14.74 4.43 1.33
C ILE A 382 -14.72 5.63 0.37
N GLY A 383 -14.96 5.42 -0.92
CA GLY A 383 -14.97 6.49 -1.93
C GLY A 383 -16.06 7.52 -1.72
N ALA A 384 -17.29 7.07 -1.42
CA ALA A 384 -18.45 7.92 -1.20
C ALA A 384 -18.25 8.79 0.04
N VAL A 385 -17.86 8.20 1.17
CA VAL A 385 -17.67 8.93 2.43
C VAL A 385 -16.41 9.81 2.39
N ALA A 386 -15.32 9.33 1.79
CA ALA A 386 -14.12 10.13 1.60
C ALA A 386 -14.38 11.34 0.71
N ARG A 387 -15.32 11.29 -0.23
CA ARG A 387 -15.69 12.46 -1.07
C ARG A 387 -16.73 13.37 -0.42
N SER A 388 -17.82 12.78 0.06
CA SER A 388 -19.10 13.46 0.29
C SER A 388 -19.50 13.48 1.77
N GLY A 389 -18.65 12.96 2.66
CA GLY A 389 -18.88 12.96 4.10
C GLY A 389 -19.76 11.80 4.58
N ARG A 390 -20.01 11.73 5.89
CA ARG A 390 -20.65 10.57 6.54
C ARG A 390 -22.03 10.23 6.00
N ARG A 391 -22.83 11.23 5.60
CA ARG A 391 -24.19 11.01 5.04
C ARG A 391 -24.16 10.19 3.75
N ALA A 392 -23.06 10.24 3.00
CA ALA A 392 -22.89 9.44 1.79
C ALA A 392 -22.78 7.94 2.07
N LEU A 393 -22.58 7.51 3.32
CA LEU A 393 -22.60 6.10 3.71
C LEU A 393 -23.99 5.46 3.56
N VAL A 394 -25.06 6.27 3.67
CA VAL A 394 -26.45 5.78 3.64
C VAL A 394 -26.74 5.00 2.35
N VAL A 395 -26.19 5.45 1.22
CA VAL A 395 -26.41 4.83 -0.09
C VAL A 395 -25.79 3.42 -0.17
N PRO A 396 -24.46 3.23 -0.04
CA PRO A 396 -23.86 1.91 -0.09
C PRO A 396 -24.27 1.02 1.09
N ALA A 397 -24.44 1.56 2.31
CA ALA A 397 -24.90 0.77 3.45
C ALA A 397 -26.35 0.32 3.30
N GLY A 398 -27.23 1.20 2.83
CA GLY A 398 -28.63 0.89 2.55
C GLY A 398 -28.77 -0.17 1.46
N ALA A 399 -28.00 -0.05 0.37
CA ALA A 399 -27.97 -1.05 -0.69
C ALA A 399 -27.45 -2.41 -0.19
N GLY A 400 -26.42 -2.43 0.66
CA GLY A 400 -25.91 -3.66 1.27
C GLY A 400 -26.92 -4.31 2.22
N LEU A 401 -27.59 -3.53 3.07
CA LEU A 401 -28.63 -4.02 3.98
C LEU A 401 -29.85 -4.54 3.20
N ALA A 402 -30.27 -3.84 2.15
CA ALA A 402 -31.35 -4.29 1.27
C ALA A 402 -30.99 -5.60 0.58
N LEU A 403 -29.74 -5.76 0.13
CA LEU A 403 -29.26 -7.01 -0.44
C LEU A 403 -29.29 -8.15 0.57
N VAL A 404 -28.79 -7.94 1.79
CA VAL A 404 -28.84 -8.96 2.86
C VAL A 404 -30.29 -9.34 3.19
N ALA A 405 -31.20 -8.37 3.29
CA ALA A 405 -32.62 -8.62 3.53
C ALA A 405 -33.25 -9.40 2.36
N ALA A 406 -32.92 -9.05 1.12
CA ALA A 406 -33.39 -9.76 -0.07
C ALA A 406 -32.89 -11.21 -0.10
N VAL A 407 -31.62 -11.45 0.22
CA VAL A 407 -31.06 -12.81 0.32
C VAL A 407 -31.73 -13.62 1.45
N ALA A 408 -31.91 -13.01 2.63
CA ALA A 408 -32.61 -13.67 3.73
C ALA A 408 -34.06 -14.02 3.37
N TRP A 409 -34.72 -13.18 2.58
CA TRP A 409 -36.05 -13.45 2.06
C TRP A 409 -36.06 -14.59 1.04
N THR A 410 -35.20 -14.54 0.02
CA THR A 410 -35.15 -15.55 -1.05
C THR A 410 -34.66 -16.91 -0.54
N SER A 411 -33.83 -16.93 0.50
CA SER A 411 -33.38 -18.17 1.18
C SER A 411 -34.39 -18.69 2.23
N GLY A 412 -35.53 -18.03 2.42
CA GLY A 412 -36.56 -18.46 3.38
C GLY A 412 -36.17 -18.30 4.85
N TRP A 413 -35.13 -17.51 5.15
CA TRP A 413 -34.65 -17.29 6.52
C TRP A 413 -35.48 -16.27 7.30
N LEU A 414 -36.37 -15.52 6.65
CA LEU A 414 -37.27 -14.56 7.29
C LEU A 414 -38.58 -15.24 7.75
N PRO A 415 -38.82 -15.38 9.07
CA PRO A 415 -40.03 -15.98 9.58
C PRO A 415 -41.26 -15.13 9.22
N GLY A 416 -42.29 -15.75 8.65
CA GLY A 416 -43.56 -15.08 8.31
C GLY A 416 -43.53 -14.21 7.06
N ALA A 417 -42.43 -14.18 6.30
CA ALA A 417 -42.39 -13.54 4.99
C ALA A 417 -43.19 -14.33 3.95
N SER A 418 -43.80 -13.65 2.98
CA SER A 418 -44.46 -14.30 1.84
C SER A 418 -43.45 -15.10 1.03
N ALA A 419 -43.90 -16.13 0.30
CA ALA A 419 -43.04 -16.87 -0.62
C ALA A 419 -42.33 -15.91 -1.60
N PRO A 420 -41.03 -16.10 -1.86
CA PRO A 420 -40.31 -15.26 -2.80
C PRO A 420 -40.93 -15.42 -4.20
N PRO A 421 -41.02 -14.34 -5.00
CA PRO A 421 -41.50 -14.43 -6.37
C PRO A 421 -40.56 -15.29 -7.21
N GLU A 422 -41.10 -16.08 -8.15
CA GLU A 422 -40.30 -16.73 -9.19
C GLU A 422 -39.69 -15.63 -10.09
N GLY A 423 -38.36 -15.57 -10.22
CA GLY A 423 -37.73 -14.73 -11.25
C GLY A 423 -36.39 -14.03 -10.96
N PRO A 424 -36.08 -13.47 -9.78
CA PRO A 424 -34.82 -12.78 -9.59
C PRO A 424 -33.73 -13.70 -9.06
N ASP A 425 -32.78 -14.07 -9.92
CA ASP A 425 -31.54 -14.71 -9.50
C ASP A 425 -30.70 -13.75 -8.61
N LEU A 426 -29.89 -14.34 -7.73
CA LEU A 426 -29.02 -13.59 -6.80
C LEU A 426 -28.13 -12.54 -7.50
N TRP A 427 -27.58 -12.87 -8.66
CA TRP A 427 -26.73 -11.96 -9.42
C TRP A 427 -27.47 -10.69 -9.89
N MET A 428 -28.78 -10.77 -10.17
CA MET A 428 -29.60 -9.62 -10.58
C MET A 428 -29.78 -8.63 -9.41
N LEU A 429 -30.03 -9.17 -8.22
CA LEU A 429 -30.13 -8.40 -6.98
C LEU A 429 -28.82 -7.70 -6.66
N VAL A 430 -27.69 -8.39 -6.82
CA VAL A 430 -26.36 -7.80 -6.61
C VAL A 430 -26.04 -6.73 -7.65
N GLY A 431 -26.32 -6.96 -8.93
CA GLY A 431 -26.11 -5.96 -9.98
C GLY A 431 -26.83 -4.64 -9.68
N SER A 432 -28.09 -4.74 -9.25
CA SER A 432 -28.88 -3.57 -8.86
C SER A 432 -28.35 -2.91 -7.59
N ALA A 433 -28.00 -3.68 -6.57
CA ALA A 433 -27.45 -3.15 -5.32
C ALA A 433 -26.10 -2.44 -5.54
N VAL A 434 -25.23 -2.98 -6.40
CA VAL A 434 -23.96 -2.37 -6.80
C VAL A 434 -24.19 -1.06 -7.56
N ALA A 435 -25.15 -1.03 -8.49
CA ALA A 435 -25.51 0.20 -9.21
C ALA A 435 -26.00 1.30 -8.25
N VAL A 436 -26.90 0.95 -7.33
CA VAL A 436 -27.40 1.86 -6.28
C VAL A 436 -26.25 2.35 -5.41
N ALA A 437 -25.41 1.46 -4.90
CA ALA A 437 -24.24 1.82 -4.10
C ALA A 437 -23.31 2.81 -4.85
N GLY A 438 -23.09 2.57 -6.14
CA GLY A 438 -22.26 3.39 -7.03
C GLY A 438 -22.74 4.83 -7.14
N THR A 439 -24.05 5.10 -7.04
CA THR A 439 -24.59 6.48 -7.05
C THR A 439 -24.04 7.32 -5.89
N GLY A 440 -23.62 6.71 -4.78
CA GLY A 440 -22.95 7.37 -3.67
C GLY A 440 -21.64 8.04 -4.08
N LEU A 441 -20.96 7.54 -5.11
CA LEU A 441 -19.74 8.15 -5.66
C LEU A 441 -20.04 9.43 -6.44
N LEU A 442 -21.27 9.64 -6.89
CA LEU A 442 -21.69 10.82 -7.67
C LEU A 442 -22.15 11.98 -6.79
N LEU A 443 -22.34 11.75 -5.49
CA LEU A 443 -22.80 12.77 -4.55
C LEU A 443 -21.87 14.01 -4.52
N PRO A 444 -22.43 15.21 -4.25
CA PRO A 444 -21.65 16.44 -4.09
C PRO A 444 -20.58 16.31 -3.01
N ARG A 445 -19.49 17.07 -3.13
CA ARG A 445 -18.41 17.05 -2.12
C ARG A 445 -18.87 17.73 -0.83
N ALA A 446 -18.38 17.24 0.31
CA ALA A 446 -18.69 17.81 1.62
C ALA A 446 -18.06 19.20 1.86
N ALA A 447 -16.96 19.51 1.17
CA ALA A 447 -16.28 20.80 1.23
C ALA A 447 -16.17 21.38 -0.20
N PRO A 448 -16.45 22.67 -0.41
CA PRO A 448 -16.24 23.36 -1.69
C PRO A 448 -14.78 23.31 -2.12
N VAL A 449 -14.55 23.42 -3.43
CA VAL A 449 -13.21 23.55 -4.02
C VAL A 449 -12.77 25.02 -3.85
N ASP A 450 -11.49 25.26 -3.60
CA ASP A 450 -10.87 26.54 -3.97
C ASP A 450 -11.22 26.86 -5.45
N PRO A 451 -11.49 28.13 -5.79
CA PRO A 451 -12.08 28.49 -7.08
C PRO A 451 -11.32 27.90 -8.30
N PRO A 452 -12.04 27.63 -9.41
CA PRO A 452 -11.48 27.06 -10.63
C PRO A 452 -10.49 28.04 -11.29
N GLY A 453 -9.25 28.01 -10.81
CA GLY A 453 -8.12 28.82 -11.29
C GLY A 453 -6.77 28.34 -10.75
N THR A 454 -6.75 27.49 -9.71
CA THR A 454 -5.53 27.00 -9.05
C THR A 454 -5.17 25.56 -9.47
N GLY A 455 -5.31 25.21 -10.76
CA GLY A 455 -5.41 23.86 -11.34
C GLY A 455 -4.42 22.74 -10.92
N HIS A 456 -3.42 23.02 -10.09
CA HIS A 456 -2.45 22.08 -9.53
C HIS A 456 -2.54 21.89 -8.01
N THR A 457 -3.49 22.52 -7.32
CA THR A 457 -3.66 22.43 -5.85
C THR A 457 -4.87 21.61 -5.40
N GLY A 458 -5.74 21.20 -6.34
CA GLY A 458 -6.94 20.44 -6.03
C GLY A 458 -6.67 18.96 -5.69
N LEU A 459 -7.52 18.39 -4.82
CA LEU A 459 -7.48 16.99 -4.39
C LEU A 459 -7.45 16.00 -5.56
N ALA A 460 -6.57 14.99 -5.48
CA ALA A 460 -6.53 13.90 -6.45
C ALA A 460 -7.88 13.16 -6.48
N TRP A 461 -8.37 12.87 -7.69
CA TRP A 461 -9.62 12.14 -7.94
C TRP A 461 -10.85 12.68 -7.21
N GLY A 462 -10.82 13.97 -6.82
CA GLY A 462 -11.87 14.60 -6.06
C GLY A 462 -12.07 14.06 -4.65
N GLY A 463 -11.02 13.56 -4.00
CA GLY A 463 -11.04 13.02 -2.64
C GLY A 463 -11.24 11.51 -2.56
N ARG A 464 -11.33 10.81 -3.70
CA ARG A 464 -11.51 9.35 -3.77
C ARG A 464 -10.18 8.57 -3.77
N GLY A 465 -9.07 9.21 -3.46
CA GLY A 465 -7.74 8.56 -3.37
C GLY A 465 -7.70 7.29 -2.53
N PRO A 466 -8.30 7.26 -1.32
CA PRO A 466 -8.34 6.04 -0.52
C PRO A 466 -8.99 4.86 -1.24
N MET A 467 -10.11 5.07 -1.95
CA MET A 467 -10.80 4.03 -2.70
C MET A 467 -9.95 3.48 -3.85
N LEU A 468 -9.30 4.36 -4.63
CA LEU A 468 -8.51 3.92 -5.79
C LEU A 468 -7.24 3.18 -5.37
N ILE A 469 -6.55 3.66 -4.33
CA ILE A 469 -5.35 3.00 -3.81
C ILE A 469 -5.71 1.65 -3.17
N ALA A 470 -6.76 1.62 -2.33
CA ALA A 470 -7.26 0.37 -1.73
C ALA A 470 -7.77 -0.61 -2.80
N GLY A 471 -8.47 -0.11 -3.83
CA GLY A 471 -9.00 -0.92 -4.93
C GLY A 471 -7.90 -1.52 -5.82
N LEU A 472 -6.80 -0.80 -6.06
CA LEU A 472 -5.62 -1.37 -6.71
C LEU A 472 -5.01 -2.49 -5.85
N GLY A 473 -4.91 -2.27 -4.54
CA GLY A 473 -4.50 -3.31 -3.59
C GLY A 473 -5.42 -4.52 -3.62
N TRP A 474 -6.74 -4.31 -3.69
CA TRP A 474 -7.74 -5.37 -3.79
C TRP A 474 -7.58 -6.22 -5.04
N LEU A 475 -7.47 -5.60 -6.22
CA LEU A 475 -7.29 -6.31 -7.49
C LEU A 475 -6.01 -7.13 -7.52
N LEU A 476 -4.92 -6.61 -6.95
CA LEU A 476 -3.68 -7.36 -6.79
C LEU A 476 -3.84 -8.53 -5.81
N ALA A 477 -4.54 -8.34 -4.68
CA ALA A 477 -4.84 -9.41 -3.74
C ALA A 477 -5.64 -10.53 -4.40
N VAL A 478 -6.72 -10.17 -5.12
CA VAL A 478 -7.55 -11.14 -5.85
C VAL A 478 -6.70 -11.87 -6.88
N ALA A 479 -5.94 -11.17 -7.72
CA ALA A 479 -5.09 -11.80 -8.74
C ALA A 479 -4.02 -12.73 -8.15
N TYR A 480 -3.36 -12.34 -7.04
CA TYR A 480 -2.39 -13.21 -6.37
C TYR A 480 -3.06 -14.44 -5.77
N CYS A 481 -4.19 -14.25 -5.10
CA CYS A 481 -4.92 -15.33 -4.47
C CYS A 481 -5.44 -16.34 -5.50
N THR A 482 -6.11 -15.86 -6.54
CA THR A 482 -6.65 -16.71 -7.61
C THR A 482 -5.53 -17.36 -8.41
N GLY A 483 -4.44 -16.63 -8.69
CA GLY A 483 -3.26 -17.19 -9.36
C GLY A 483 -2.62 -18.36 -8.60
N VAL A 484 -2.57 -18.30 -7.26
CA VAL A 484 -2.11 -19.44 -6.44
C VAL A 484 -3.10 -20.60 -6.48
N VAL A 485 -4.42 -20.33 -6.41
CA VAL A 485 -5.45 -21.37 -6.53
C VAL A 485 -5.33 -22.09 -7.89
N TYR A 486 -5.20 -21.34 -8.99
CA TYR A 486 -4.94 -21.91 -10.32
C TYR A 486 -3.65 -22.72 -10.39
N TRP A 487 -2.56 -22.18 -9.83
CA TRP A 487 -1.27 -22.84 -9.85
C TRP A 487 -1.27 -24.19 -9.11
N VAL A 488 -2.01 -24.28 -8.00
CA VAL A 488 -2.23 -25.54 -7.25
C VAL A 488 -3.22 -26.44 -7.98
N GLY A 489 -4.38 -25.91 -8.38
CA GLY A 489 -5.42 -26.67 -9.08
C GLY A 489 -4.91 -27.36 -10.33
N ASN A 490 -4.18 -26.63 -11.19
CA ASN A 490 -3.58 -27.19 -12.41
C ASN A 490 -2.55 -28.29 -12.14
N ARG A 491 -1.90 -28.30 -10.96
CA ARG A 491 -0.98 -29.37 -10.56
C ARG A 491 -1.69 -30.61 -10.03
N LEU A 492 -2.83 -30.41 -9.36
CA LEU A 492 -3.67 -31.49 -8.86
C LEU A 492 -4.46 -32.15 -10.00
N ASN A 493 -4.83 -31.37 -11.02
CA ASN A 493 -5.61 -31.82 -12.16
C ASN A 493 -4.95 -31.51 -13.52
N PRO A 494 -3.78 -32.08 -13.86
CA PRO A 494 -3.23 -31.92 -15.19
C PRO A 494 -4.05 -32.73 -16.19
N ASP A 495 -4.21 -32.15 -17.38
CA ASP A 495 -4.98 -32.69 -18.51
C ASP A 495 -6.47 -32.93 -18.18
N ASP A 496 -7.01 -32.27 -17.15
CA ASP A 496 -8.42 -32.34 -16.71
C ASP A 496 -8.94 -33.74 -16.36
N ARG A 497 -8.07 -34.63 -15.86
CA ARG A 497 -8.37 -36.06 -15.60
C ARG A 497 -8.78 -36.42 -14.17
N VAL A 498 -8.54 -35.55 -13.20
CA VAL A 498 -8.53 -35.87 -11.75
C VAL A 498 -9.76 -35.29 -11.02
N GLY A 499 -10.63 -34.54 -11.71
CA GLY A 499 -11.89 -34.04 -11.15
C GLY A 499 -11.74 -32.93 -10.10
N VAL A 500 -10.58 -32.28 -10.01
CA VAL A 500 -10.36 -31.09 -9.16
C VAL A 500 -10.58 -29.84 -10.01
N VAL A 501 -11.55 -29.01 -9.64
CA VAL A 501 -11.95 -27.82 -10.39
C VAL A 501 -11.86 -26.58 -9.48
N PRO A 502 -11.29 -25.47 -9.94
CA PRO A 502 -11.34 -24.21 -9.21
C PRO A 502 -12.79 -23.73 -9.01
N PRO A 503 -13.11 -23.09 -7.88
CA PRO A 503 -14.43 -22.49 -7.62
C PRO A 503 -14.87 -21.53 -8.74
N VAL A 504 -16.18 -21.45 -9.03
CA VAL A 504 -16.71 -20.58 -10.09
C VAL A 504 -16.25 -19.11 -9.94
N PRO A 505 -16.24 -18.50 -8.74
CA PRO A 505 -15.75 -17.12 -8.59
C PRO A 505 -14.28 -16.93 -9.01
N VAL A 506 -13.46 -17.98 -8.90
CA VAL A 506 -12.05 -17.97 -9.32
C VAL A 506 -11.96 -17.92 -10.84
N THR A 507 -12.85 -18.62 -11.55
CA THR A 507 -12.94 -18.59 -13.03
C THR A 507 -13.28 -17.23 -13.61
N TRP A 508 -14.18 -16.48 -12.97
CA TRP A 508 -14.46 -15.11 -13.37
C TRP A 508 -13.29 -14.15 -13.12
N ALA A 509 -12.42 -14.45 -12.14
CA ALA A 509 -11.26 -13.62 -11.86
C ALA A 509 -10.22 -13.64 -12.99
N GLY A 510 -10.09 -14.73 -13.75
CA GLY A 510 -9.24 -14.80 -14.94
C GLY A 510 -9.64 -13.82 -16.01
N LEU A 511 -10.93 -13.80 -16.37
CA LEU A 511 -11.47 -12.83 -17.33
C LEU A 511 -11.29 -11.38 -16.85
N VAL A 512 -11.57 -11.12 -15.56
CA VAL A 512 -11.36 -9.78 -14.96
C VAL A 512 -9.88 -9.39 -14.99
N PHE A 513 -8.97 -10.33 -14.75
CA PHE A 513 -7.53 -10.09 -14.81
C PHE A 513 -7.08 -9.74 -16.24
N GLY A 514 -7.49 -10.54 -17.24
CA GLY A 514 -7.21 -10.26 -18.65
C GLY A 514 -7.76 -8.89 -19.09
N GLY A 515 -9.01 -8.58 -18.74
CA GLY A 515 -9.62 -7.28 -18.98
C GLY A 515 -8.91 -6.13 -18.27
N SER A 516 -8.39 -6.36 -17.05
CA SER A 516 -7.63 -5.36 -16.30
C SER A 516 -6.31 -5.02 -16.98
N LEU A 517 -5.60 -6.03 -17.51
CA LEU A 517 -4.39 -5.81 -18.32
C LEU A 517 -4.68 -5.00 -19.58
N LEU A 518 -5.81 -5.27 -20.25
CA LEU A 518 -6.24 -4.50 -21.41
C LEU A 518 -6.52 -3.03 -21.05
N VAL A 519 -7.21 -2.76 -19.94
CA VAL A 519 -7.47 -1.39 -19.46
C VAL A 519 -6.16 -0.65 -19.17
N VAL A 520 -5.19 -1.31 -18.54
CA VAL A 520 -3.86 -0.74 -18.28
C VAL A 520 -3.13 -0.46 -19.59
N LEU A 521 -3.16 -1.39 -20.55
CA LEU A 521 -2.54 -1.23 -21.87
C LEU A 521 -3.14 -0.04 -22.63
N VAL A 522 -4.48 0.05 -22.71
CA VAL A 522 -5.17 1.18 -23.37
C VAL A 522 -4.81 2.51 -22.71
N SER A 523 -4.73 2.53 -21.38
CA SER A 523 -4.31 3.72 -20.63
C SER A 523 -2.86 4.11 -20.94
N ALA A 524 -1.95 3.14 -21.06
CA ALA A 524 -0.55 3.36 -21.42
C ALA A 524 -0.40 3.86 -22.87
N VAL A 525 -1.14 3.29 -23.82
CA VAL A 525 -1.20 3.77 -25.21
C VAL A 525 -1.71 5.20 -25.26
N HIS A 526 -2.77 5.52 -24.52
CA HIS A 526 -3.29 6.88 -24.42
C HIS A 526 -2.27 7.86 -23.83
N ALA A 527 -1.55 7.48 -22.78
CA ALA A 527 -0.45 8.26 -22.21
C ALA A 527 0.68 8.47 -23.23
N GLY A 528 1.05 7.45 -24.01
CA GLY A 528 2.06 7.53 -25.08
C GLY A 528 1.65 8.48 -26.21
N MET A 529 0.37 8.46 -26.60
CA MET A 529 -0.16 9.41 -27.59
C MET A 529 -0.12 10.86 -27.07
N LEU A 530 -0.49 11.08 -25.80
CA LEU A 530 -0.41 12.39 -25.16
C LEU A 530 1.04 12.87 -25.07
N PHE A 531 1.95 12.00 -24.65
CA PHE A 531 3.38 12.29 -24.62
C PHE A 531 3.92 12.70 -25.98
N ALA A 532 3.58 11.98 -27.05
CA ALA A 532 4.00 12.31 -28.40
C ALA A 532 3.46 13.68 -28.86
N ARG A 533 2.23 14.04 -28.48
CA ARG A 533 1.63 15.35 -28.76
C ARG A 533 2.34 16.47 -27.99
N LEU A 534 2.55 16.29 -26.68
CA LEU A 534 3.25 17.26 -25.83
C LEU A 534 4.70 17.49 -26.30
N ARG A 535 5.41 16.41 -26.66
CA ARG A 535 6.77 16.50 -27.20
C ARG A 535 6.83 17.33 -28.49
N ARG A 536 5.85 17.17 -29.39
CA ARG A 536 5.76 17.98 -30.61
C ARG A 536 5.53 19.46 -30.28
N GLN A 537 4.67 19.77 -29.32
CA GLN A 537 4.40 21.15 -28.88
C GLN A 537 5.64 21.81 -28.26
N GLU A 538 6.32 21.12 -27.34
CA GLU A 538 7.54 21.62 -26.70
C GLU A 538 8.67 21.83 -27.71
N TYR A 539 8.81 20.91 -28.68
CA TYR A 539 9.79 21.06 -29.75
C TYR A 539 9.53 22.31 -30.59
N GLN A 540 8.28 22.53 -31.01
CA GLN A 540 7.88 23.72 -31.78
C GLN A 540 8.14 25.03 -31.01
N HIS A 541 7.88 25.03 -29.70
CA HIS A 541 8.14 26.19 -28.84
C HIS A 541 9.64 26.48 -28.70
N LEU A 542 10.48 25.44 -28.61
CA LEU A 542 11.94 25.60 -28.55
C LEU A 542 12.54 25.98 -29.91
N SER A 543 11.95 25.55 -31.02
CA SER A 543 12.43 25.76 -32.38
C SER A 543 11.80 26.95 -33.12
N LEU A 544 11.31 27.97 -32.39
CA LEU A 544 10.56 29.09 -32.98
C LEU A 544 11.34 29.79 -34.13
N PRO A 545 10.67 30.13 -35.26
CA PRO A 545 11.33 30.65 -36.48
C PRO A 545 12.14 31.94 -36.34
N GLY A 546 11.97 32.69 -35.24
CA GLY A 546 12.72 33.92 -34.97
C GLY A 546 14.11 33.71 -34.35
N ARG A 547 14.48 32.49 -33.97
CA ARG A 547 15.81 32.16 -33.43
C ARG A 547 16.67 31.54 -34.54
N ARG A 548 17.84 32.13 -34.82
CA ARG A 548 18.84 31.51 -35.70
C ARG A 548 19.45 30.30 -34.98
N LEU A 549 18.83 29.13 -35.11
CA LEU A 549 19.27 27.87 -34.51
C LEU A 549 20.08 27.06 -35.51
N SER A 550 21.22 26.52 -35.09
CA SER A 550 22.01 25.59 -35.89
C SER A 550 21.33 24.22 -35.97
N ALA A 551 21.80 23.35 -36.88
CA ALA A 551 21.34 21.96 -36.94
C ALA A 551 21.61 21.20 -35.62
N HIS A 552 22.66 21.59 -34.90
CA HIS A 552 22.96 21.07 -33.57
C HIS A 552 21.94 21.51 -32.53
N ASP A 553 21.62 22.80 -32.48
CA ASP A 553 20.62 23.33 -31.57
C ASP A 553 19.25 22.70 -31.81
N LEU A 554 18.87 22.44 -33.07
CA LEU A 554 17.63 21.74 -33.39
C LEU A 554 17.60 20.30 -32.85
N ARG A 555 18.71 19.56 -32.91
CA ARG A 555 18.81 18.23 -32.27
C ARG A 555 18.66 18.35 -30.75
N ARG A 556 19.34 19.31 -30.14
CA ARG A 556 19.26 19.54 -28.68
C ARG A 556 17.87 19.98 -28.24
N CYS A 557 17.18 20.81 -29.01
CA CYS A 557 15.77 21.14 -28.78
C CYS A 557 14.88 19.88 -28.76
N ARG A 558 15.17 18.88 -29.60
CA ARG A 558 14.45 17.60 -29.60
C ARG A 558 14.68 16.81 -28.31
N ASP A 559 15.90 16.78 -27.81
CA ASP A 559 16.23 16.13 -26.54
C ASP A 559 15.51 16.83 -25.38
N VAL A 560 15.64 18.16 -25.28
CA VAL A 560 15.00 18.97 -24.23
C VAL A 560 13.47 18.84 -24.26
N SER A 561 12.87 18.81 -25.46
CA SER A 561 11.42 18.64 -25.62
C SER A 561 10.91 17.33 -25.03
N THR A 562 11.73 16.27 -25.01
CA THR A 562 11.37 14.96 -24.44
C THR A 562 11.19 15.06 -22.93
N PHE A 563 12.11 15.73 -22.24
CA PHE A 563 12.04 15.92 -20.79
C PHE A 563 10.93 16.89 -20.37
N ARG A 564 10.77 18.01 -21.10
CA ARG A 564 9.65 18.95 -20.87
C ARG A 564 8.29 18.30 -21.09
N ALA A 565 8.17 17.48 -22.14
CA ALA A 565 6.93 16.74 -22.40
C ALA A 565 6.62 15.71 -21.31
N LEU A 566 7.64 15.02 -20.79
CA LEU A 566 7.47 14.10 -19.66
C LEU A 566 7.02 14.88 -18.41
N HIS A 567 7.62 16.04 -18.17
CA HIS A 567 7.26 16.91 -17.06
C HIS A 567 5.80 17.37 -17.10
N ARG A 568 5.32 17.77 -18.29
CA ARG A 568 3.91 18.11 -18.48
C ARG A 568 2.99 16.90 -18.41
N LEU A 569 3.38 15.75 -18.96
CA LEU A 569 2.58 14.52 -18.87
C LEU A 569 2.35 14.11 -17.40
N VAL A 570 3.41 14.06 -16.61
CA VAL A 570 3.34 13.68 -15.19
C VAL A 570 2.58 14.74 -14.39
N GLY A 571 2.90 16.01 -14.59
CA GLY A 571 2.33 17.11 -13.82
C GLY A 571 0.88 17.47 -14.13
N GLU A 572 0.48 17.41 -15.40
CA GLU A 572 -0.82 17.87 -15.87
C GLU A 572 -1.82 16.72 -16.08
N HIS A 573 -1.33 15.53 -16.45
CA HIS A 573 -2.19 14.43 -16.93
C HIS A 573 -2.19 13.16 -16.06
N ALA A 574 -1.09 12.80 -15.38
CA ALA A 574 -0.97 11.50 -14.71
C ALA A 574 -2.09 11.21 -13.69
N ILE A 575 -2.45 12.18 -12.83
CA ILE A 575 -3.55 12.00 -11.86
C ILE A 575 -4.89 11.76 -12.59
N ARG A 576 -5.14 12.45 -13.70
CA ARG A 576 -6.38 12.27 -14.47
C ARG A 576 -6.41 10.89 -15.13
N LEU A 577 -5.31 10.48 -15.76
CA LEU A 577 -5.16 9.17 -16.40
C LEU A 577 -5.34 8.03 -15.39
N GLY A 578 -4.68 8.12 -14.23
CA GLY A 578 -4.86 7.16 -13.14
C GLY A 578 -6.31 7.09 -12.64
N GLY A 579 -7.04 8.21 -12.67
CA GLY A 579 -8.45 8.27 -12.31
C GLY A 579 -9.35 7.52 -13.30
N TRP A 580 -9.13 7.70 -14.61
CA TRP A 580 -9.85 6.98 -15.66
C TRP A 580 -9.55 5.49 -15.62
N CYS A 581 -8.27 5.12 -15.52
CA CYS A 581 -7.85 3.73 -15.39
C CYS A 581 -8.48 3.07 -14.16
N GLY A 582 -8.38 3.71 -12.99
CA GLY A 582 -8.97 3.19 -11.75
C GLY A 582 -10.50 3.07 -11.79
N ALA A 583 -11.20 4.00 -12.45
CA ALA A 583 -12.65 3.91 -12.63
C ALA A 583 -13.06 2.75 -13.56
N ALA A 584 -12.33 2.55 -14.67
CA ALA A 584 -12.56 1.44 -15.58
C ALA A 584 -12.28 0.09 -14.91
N LEU A 585 -11.21 -0.01 -14.13
CA LEU A 585 -10.88 -1.21 -13.34
C LEU A 585 -11.95 -1.51 -12.28
N LEU A 586 -12.46 -0.50 -11.59
CA LEU A 586 -13.53 -0.68 -10.60
C LEU A 586 -14.84 -1.15 -11.26
N ALA A 587 -15.19 -0.60 -12.42
CA ALA A 587 -16.36 -1.04 -13.18
C ALA A 587 -16.22 -2.49 -13.66
N LEU A 588 -15.05 -2.88 -14.16
CA LEU A 588 -14.75 -4.26 -14.54
C LEU A 588 -14.84 -5.21 -13.34
N ALA A 589 -14.28 -4.82 -12.19
CA ALA A 589 -14.36 -5.61 -10.96
C ALA A 589 -15.81 -5.78 -10.46
N ALA A 590 -16.63 -4.72 -10.60
CA ALA A 590 -18.05 -4.78 -10.27
C ALA A 590 -18.81 -5.78 -11.15
N LEU A 591 -18.57 -5.77 -12.46
CA LEU A 591 -19.13 -6.76 -13.39
C LEU A 591 -18.67 -8.17 -13.05
N GLY A 592 -17.39 -8.36 -12.72
CA GLY A 592 -16.84 -9.64 -12.27
C GLY A 592 -17.50 -10.18 -11.00
N CYS A 593 -17.77 -9.31 -10.02
CA CYS A 593 -18.46 -9.70 -8.78
C CYS A 593 -19.91 -10.14 -9.03
N VAL A 594 -20.61 -9.46 -9.96
CA VAL A 594 -21.98 -9.85 -10.36
C VAL A 594 -21.95 -11.21 -11.07
N ALA A 595 -21.01 -11.39 -12.01
CA ALA A 595 -20.86 -12.63 -12.77
C ALA A 595 -20.48 -13.82 -11.88
N ALA A 596 -19.61 -13.61 -10.87
CA ALA A 596 -19.24 -14.65 -9.90
C ALA A 596 -20.42 -15.25 -9.11
N LEU A 597 -21.57 -14.56 -9.06
CA LEU A 597 -22.79 -15.02 -8.38
C LEU A 597 -23.80 -15.68 -9.31
N SER A 598 -23.52 -15.80 -10.61
CA SER A 598 -24.43 -16.48 -11.55
C SER A 598 -24.46 -18.00 -11.37
N GLY A 599 -23.47 -18.57 -10.66
CA GLY A 599 -23.30 -20.02 -10.52
C GLY A 599 -22.83 -20.71 -11.82
N THR A 600 -22.58 -19.95 -12.88
CA THR A 600 -22.13 -20.44 -14.18
C THR A 600 -20.75 -19.88 -14.49
N GLY A 601 -19.78 -20.77 -14.74
CA GLY A 601 -18.43 -20.38 -15.17
C GLY A 601 -18.43 -19.86 -16.62
N PRO A 602 -17.44 -19.03 -17.00
CA PRO A 602 -17.32 -18.48 -18.36
C PRO A 602 -17.07 -19.57 -19.42
N HIS A 603 -16.51 -20.72 -19.01
CA HIS A 603 -16.13 -21.85 -19.89
C HIS A 603 -17.26 -22.79 -20.31
N ARG A 604 -18.53 -22.35 -20.23
CA ARG A 604 -19.71 -23.18 -20.57
C ARG A 604 -20.59 -22.60 -21.69
N ALA A 605 -20.09 -21.65 -22.48
CA ALA A 605 -20.88 -21.00 -23.54
C ALA A 605 -20.62 -21.61 -24.95
N PRO A 606 -21.63 -21.71 -25.85
CA PRO A 606 -21.59 -22.57 -27.05
C PRO A 606 -20.62 -22.12 -28.16
N ASP A 607 -20.36 -23.04 -29.11
CA ASP A 607 -19.31 -23.04 -30.16
C ASP A 607 -19.23 -21.86 -31.15
N SER A 608 -19.98 -20.76 -31.01
CA SER A 608 -19.86 -19.62 -31.94
C SER A 608 -20.31 -18.26 -31.38
N GLY A 609 -19.74 -17.18 -31.96
CA GLY A 609 -20.12 -15.80 -31.69
C GLY A 609 -19.31 -15.13 -30.56
N TRP A 610 -19.92 -14.16 -29.87
CA TRP A 610 -19.27 -13.41 -28.79
C TRP A 610 -18.92 -14.27 -27.58
N ALA A 611 -19.65 -15.38 -27.37
CA ALA A 611 -19.41 -16.37 -26.33
C ALA A 611 -18.01 -17.00 -26.43
N ALA A 612 -17.59 -17.40 -27.64
CA ALA A 612 -16.26 -17.96 -27.88
C ALA A 612 -15.12 -16.96 -27.61
N LEU A 613 -15.38 -15.66 -27.81
CA LEU A 613 -14.40 -14.60 -27.46
C LEU A 613 -14.27 -14.44 -25.94
N VAL A 614 -15.38 -14.53 -25.20
CA VAL A 614 -15.37 -14.47 -23.73
C VAL A 614 -14.65 -15.69 -23.15
N ASP A 615 -14.94 -16.88 -23.69
CA ASP A 615 -14.27 -18.12 -23.31
C ASP A 615 -12.77 -18.06 -23.58
N GLY A 616 -12.36 -17.70 -24.81
CA GLY A 616 -10.95 -17.54 -25.15
C GLY A 616 -10.22 -16.47 -24.31
N ALA A 617 -10.91 -15.39 -23.92
CA ALA A 617 -10.36 -14.36 -23.03
C ALA A 617 -10.24 -14.84 -21.58
N ALA A 618 -11.22 -15.61 -21.08
CA ALA A 618 -11.17 -16.25 -19.78
C ALA A 618 -10.02 -17.26 -19.73
N ASP A 619 -9.88 -18.11 -20.75
CA ASP A 619 -8.80 -19.09 -20.91
C ASP A 619 -7.42 -18.45 -20.89
N ALA A 620 -7.26 -17.35 -21.63
CA ALA A 620 -6.01 -16.59 -21.63
C ALA A 620 -5.75 -15.98 -20.24
N GLY A 621 -6.78 -15.45 -19.59
CA GLY A 621 -6.72 -14.92 -18.23
C GLY A 621 -6.27 -15.97 -17.21
N ASP A 622 -6.87 -17.15 -17.25
CA ASP A 622 -6.58 -18.29 -16.36
C ASP A 622 -5.14 -18.77 -16.52
N ARG A 623 -4.66 -18.89 -17.75
CA ARG A 623 -3.25 -19.23 -18.03
C ARG A 623 -2.30 -18.17 -17.47
N LEU A 624 -2.62 -16.88 -17.65
CA LEU A 624 -1.80 -15.80 -17.12
C LEU A 624 -1.80 -15.79 -15.58
N LEU A 625 -2.95 -16.03 -14.94
CA LEU A 625 -3.07 -16.16 -13.49
C LEU A 625 -2.29 -17.36 -12.96
N GLY A 626 -2.42 -18.53 -13.58
CA GLY A 626 -1.68 -19.73 -13.20
C GLY A 626 -0.15 -19.58 -13.35
N LEU A 627 0.31 -18.71 -14.25
CA LEU A 627 1.73 -18.34 -14.40
C LEU A 627 2.16 -17.23 -13.43
N LEU A 628 1.23 -16.52 -12.79
CA LEU A 628 1.54 -15.36 -11.95
C LEU A 628 2.50 -15.69 -10.79
N PRO A 629 2.38 -16.81 -10.06
CA PRO A 629 3.38 -17.18 -9.05
C PRO A 629 4.80 -17.31 -9.62
N VAL A 630 4.95 -17.83 -10.84
CA VAL A 630 6.24 -17.95 -11.53
C VAL A 630 6.75 -16.59 -11.97
N VAL A 631 5.88 -15.71 -12.47
CA VAL A 631 6.24 -14.34 -12.85
C VAL A 631 6.71 -13.55 -11.63
N VAL A 632 6.00 -13.64 -10.50
CA VAL A 632 6.38 -12.98 -9.24
C VAL A 632 7.72 -13.53 -8.72
N ALA A 633 7.92 -14.85 -8.74
CA ALA A 633 9.20 -15.46 -8.35
C ALA A 633 10.35 -15.03 -9.28
N THR A 634 10.10 -14.96 -10.59
CA THR A 634 11.09 -14.51 -11.59
C THR A 634 11.44 -13.03 -11.39
N LEU A 635 10.44 -12.18 -11.14
CA LEU A 635 10.67 -10.78 -10.80
C LEU A 635 11.49 -10.64 -9.52
N GLY A 636 11.19 -11.43 -8.49
CA GLY A 636 11.99 -11.50 -7.26
C GLY A 636 13.45 -11.88 -7.52
N LEU A 637 13.68 -12.88 -8.38
CA LEU A 637 15.03 -13.28 -8.81
C LEU A 637 15.72 -12.18 -9.62
N LEU A 638 15.01 -11.46 -10.50
CA LEU A 638 15.55 -10.34 -11.27
C LEU A 638 15.90 -9.16 -10.38
N VAL A 639 15.08 -8.83 -9.38
CA VAL A 639 15.38 -7.84 -8.34
C VAL A 639 16.65 -8.24 -7.56
N TYR A 640 16.84 -9.53 -7.28
CA TYR A 640 18.05 -10.03 -6.64
C TYR A 640 19.29 -9.91 -7.55
N ARG A 641 19.18 -10.23 -8.84
CA ARG A 641 20.32 -10.31 -9.77
C ARG A 641 20.67 -9.00 -10.48
N ASN A 642 19.73 -8.05 -10.61
CA ASN A 642 19.89 -6.86 -11.46
C ASN A 642 19.65 -5.57 -10.68
N ASP A 643 20.71 -4.77 -10.54
CA ASP A 643 20.70 -3.52 -9.78
C ASP A 643 19.76 -2.44 -10.38
N THR A 644 19.52 -2.47 -11.70
CA THR A 644 18.58 -1.55 -12.36
C THR A 644 17.14 -1.93 -12.05
N VAL A 645 16.80 -3.22 -12.17
CA VAL A 645 15.46 -3.72 -11.82
C VAL A 645 15.18 -3.49 -10.34
N ARG A 646 16.17 -3.75 -9.46
CA ARG A 646 16.08 -3.48 -8.02
C ARG A 646 15.78 -2.00 -7.74
N ARG A 647 16.49 -1.08 -8.39
CA ARG A 647 16.24 0.37 -8.24
C ARG A 647 14.83 0.75 -8.69
N SER A 648 14.37 0.24 -9.84
CA SER A 648 13.01 0.52 -10.35
C SER A 648 11.91 0.02 -9.41
N VAL A 649 12.02 -1.23 -8.91
CA VAL A 649 11.07 -1.78 -7.93
C VAL A 649 11.19 -1.07 -6.58
N GLY A 650 12.40 -0.67 -6.19
CA GLY A 650 12.69 0.08 -4.98
C GLY A 650 11.90 1.38 -4.88
N VAL A 651 11.65 2.08 -5.99
CA VAL A 651 10.84 3.31 -6.01
C VAL A 651 9.42 3.09 -5.47
N ILE A 652 8.79 1.96 -5.84
CA ILE A 652 7.44 1.62 -5.35
C ILE A 652 7.47 1.44 -3.82
N TRP A 653 8.51 0.78 -3.31
CA TRP A 653 8.70 0.57 -1.88
C TRP A 653 9.05 1.85 -1.13
N ASP A 654 9.89 2.72 -1.69
CA ASP A 654 10.25 4.01 -1.08
C ASP A 654 9.03 4.92 -0.88
N VAL A 655 8.00 4.81 -1.72
CA VAL A 655 6.74 5.53 -1.55
C VAL A 655 5.78 4.75 -0.64
N GLY A 656 5.62 3.44 -0.86
CA GLY A 656 4.68 2.60 -0.12
C GLY A 656 5.01 2.44 1.35
N THR A 657 6.30 2.37 1.69
CA THR A 657 6.83 2.15 3.05
C THR A 657 7.27 3.44 3.75
N PHE A 658 6.98 4.61 3.18
CA PHE A 658 7.13 5.87 3.91
C PHE A 658 6.13 5.98 5.08
N TRP A 659 4.96 5.37 4.95
CA TRP A 659 3.88 5.51 5.92
C TRP A 659 3.93 4.42 7.00
N PRO A 660 3.71 4.76 8.29
CA PRO A 660 3.70 3.77 9.37
C PRO A 660 2.54 2.79 9.21
N ARG A 661 2.67 1.60 9.79
CA ARG A 661 1.68 0.51 9.69
C ARG A 661 0.46 0.80 10.57
N SER A 662 -0.46 1.59 10.04
CA SER A 662 -1.60 2.15 10.78
C SER A 662 -2.94 1.48 10.48
N ALA A 663 -3.05 0.76 9.36
CA ALA A 663 -4.28 0.09 8.92
C ALA A 663 -4.13 -1.44 8.80
N HIS A 664 -3.01 -1.91 8.24
CA HIS A 664 -2.78 -3.33 7.99
C HIS A 664 -1.49 -3.82 8.68
N PRO A 665 -1.56 -4.74 9.66
CA PRO A 665 -0.40 -5.10 10.47
C PRO A 665 0.68 -5.89 9.72
N PHE A 666 0.31 -6.56 8.63
CA PHE A 666 1.23 -7.36 7.81
C PHE A 666 1.82 -6.59 6.62
N ALA A 667 1.60 -5.27 6.54
CA ALA A 667 2.35 -4.45 5.60
C ALA A 667 3.85 -4.45 5.96
N PRO A 668 4.75 -4.21 4.99
CA PRO A 668 6.18 -4.05 5.25
C PRO A 668 6.48 -2.90 6.23
N PRO A 669 7.58 -3.00 6.99
CA PRO A 669 8.02 -1.99 7.95
C PRO A 669 8.25 -0.62 7.29
N SER A 670 8.05 0.47 8.03
CA SER A 670 8.27 1.81 7.48
C SER A 670 9.71 2.27 7.69
N TYR A 671 10.42 2.65 6.62
CA TYR A 671 11.77 3.21 6.79
C TYR A 671 11.76 4.57 7.49
N ALA A 672 10.64 5.31 7.43
CA ALA A 672 10.52 6.62 8.05
C ALA A 672 10.42 6.56 9.57
N GLU A 673 9.98 5.41 10.13
CA GLU A 673 9.99 5.15 11.57
C GLU A 673 11.42 5.15 12.14
N ARG A 674 12.43 4.94 11.29
CA ARG A 674 13.84 5.06 11.64
C ARG A 674 14.47 6.36 11.12
N ALA A 675 14.23 6.70 9.86
CA ALA A 675 14.91 7.83 9.21
C ALA A 675 14.51 9.21 9.77
N VAL A 676 13.24 9.43 10.09
CA VAL A 676 12.80 10.72 10.64
C VAL A 676 13.37 10.95 12.05
N PRO A 677 13.29 9.99 12.99
CA PRO A 677 13.85 10.18 14.32
C PRO A 677 15.39 10.29 14.36
N GLU A 678 16.12 9.59 13.50
CA GLU A 678 17.58 9.74 13.38
C GLU A 678 17.97 11.15 12.91
N LEU A 679 17.31 11.66 11.87
CA LEU A 679 17.54 13.02 11.37
C LEU A 679 17.20 14.09 12.42
N GLN A 680 16.13 13.89 13.19
CA GLN A 680 15.79 14.77 14.31
C GLN A 680 16.86 14.76 15.40
N THR A 681 17.32 13.56 15.79
CA THR A 681 18.33 13.38 16.82
C THR A 681 19.65 14.00 16.41
N ARG A 682 20.09 13.78 15.16
CA ARG A 682 21.30 14.42 14.61
C ARG A 682 21.18 15.94 14.57
N THR A 683 20.06 16.45 14.05
CA THR A 683 19.83 17.91 13.91
C THR A 683 19.78 18.59 15.28
N ALA A 684 18.97 18.07 16.21
CA ALA A 684 18.85 18.63 17.55
C ALA A 684 20.13 18.46 18.36
N GLY A 685 20.80 17.30 18.25
CA GLY A 685 22.04 17.01 18.95
C GLY A 685 23.15 17.98 18.59
N LEU A 686 23.43 18.18 17.29
CA LEU A 686 24.49 19.10 16.84
C LEU A 686 24.21 20.56 17.19
N LEU A 687 22.93 20.98 17.21
CA LEU A 687 22.54 22.34 17.61
C LEU A 687 22.54 22.56 19.12
N ALA A 688 22.45 21.48 19.91
CA ALA A 688 22.44 21.51 21.37
C ALA A 688 23.84 21.44 22.00
N LEU A 689 24.87 21.12 21.21
CA LEU A 689 26.24 21.10 21.69
C LEU A 689 26.70 22.50 22.13
N PRO A 690 27.58 22.59 23.16
CA PRO A 690 28.21 23.83 23.57
C PRO A 690 28.97 24.53 22.43
N GLU A 691 29.12 25.86 22.51
CA GLU A 691 29.78 26.65 21.44
C GLU A 691 31.27 26.33 21.28
N ASP A 692 31.90 25.78 22.32
CA ASP A 692 33.28 25.32 22.37
C ASP A 692 33.46 23.88 21.88
N ASP A 693 32.39 23.09 21.72
CA ASP A 693 32.49 21.75 21.15
C ASP A 693 32.77 21.85 19.64
N PRO A 694 33.87 21.26 19.14
CA PRO A 694 34.26 21.35 17.73
C PRO A 694 33.25 20.71 16.77
N ARG A 695 32.30 19.91 17.27
CA ARG A 695 31.21 19.31 16.48
C ARG A 695 29.96 20.20 16.44
N GLY A 696 29.85 21.19 17.33
CA GLY A 696 28.75 22.14 17.39
C GLY A 696 28.66 22.98 16.10
N VAL A 697 27.43 23.36 15.74
CA VAL A 697 27.17 24.17 14.54
C VAL A 697 26.30 25.37 14.87
N ALA A 698 26.54 26.50 14.19
CA ALA A 698 25.76 27.72 14.32
C ALA A 698 24.34 27.59 13.75
N GLY A 699 24.19 26.81 12.68
CA GLY A 699 22.92 26.51 12.05
C GLY A 699 23.03 25.38 11.04
N ILE A 700 21.88 24.88 10.60
CA ILE A 700 21.78 23.76 9.66
C ILE A 700 20.97 24.17 8.43
N ILE A 701 21.48 23.89 7.24
CA ILE A 701 20.71 23.87 6.00
C ILE A 701 20.27 22.42 5.78
N LEU A 702 18.99 22.15 5.98
CA LEU A 702 18.40 20.84 5.72
C LEU A 702 17.99 20.79 4.24
N SER A 703 18.73 20.02 3.44
CA SER A 703 18.57 19.90 1.99
C SER A 703 17.87 18.58 1.65
N GLY A 704 16.64 18.64 1.14
CA GLY A 704 15.85 17.46 0.77
C GLY A 704 15.60 17.36 -0.73
N HIS A 705 16.04 16.26 -1.35
CA HIS A 705 15.75 15.94 -2.74
C HIS A 705 14.54 15.02 -2.87
N SER A 706 13.54 15.36 -3.69
CA SER A 706 12.44 14.43 -4.03
C SER A 706 11.76 13.85 -2.78
N GLN A 707 11.81 12.53 -2.56
CA GLN A 707 11.31 11.89 -1.33
C GLN A 707 12.00 12.41 -0.05
N GLY A 708 13.28 12.77 -0.12
CA GLY A 708 14.02 13.42 0.96
C GLY A 708 13.39 14.75 1.38
N ALA A 709 12.75 15.50 0.47
CA ALA A 709 12.00 16.70 0.84
C ALA A 709 10.77 16.38 1.72
N VAL A 710 10.13 15.23 1.50
CA VAL A 710 9.00 14.74 2.31
C VAL A 710 9.47 14.32 3.70
N ILE A 711 10.60 13.61 3.77
CA ILE A 711 11.25 13.22 5.03
C ILE A 711 11.63 14.48 5.83
N CYS A 712 12.31 15.45 5.19
CA CYS A 712 12.70 16.71 5.82
C CYS A 712 11.49 17.50 6.32
N ALA A 713 10.39 17.54 5.58
CA ALA A 713 9.15 18.19 6.03
C ALA A 713 8.61 17.55 7.33
N ALA A 714 8.64 16.21 7.44
CA ALA A 714 8.25 15.50 8.65
C ALA A 714 9.21 15.78 9.83
N VAL A 715 10.53 15.76 9.57
CA VAL A 715 11.57 16.12 10.57
C VAL A 715 11.29 17.51 11.15
N LEU A 716 11.07 18.50 10.29
CA LEU A 716 10.88 19.89 10.68
C LEU A 716 9.60 20.09 11.50
N LEU A 717 8.48 19.45 11.13
CA LEU A 717 7.22 19.60 11.87
C LEU A 717 7.28 19.08 13.31
N GLN A 718 8.17 18.13 13.60
CA GLN A 718 8.36 17.53 14.92
C GLN A 718 9.56 18.09 15.68
N LEU A 719 10.47 18.82 15.00
CA LEU A 719 11.62 19.42 15.64
C LEU A 719 11.17 20.52 16.63
N PRO A 720 11.72 20.61 17.85
CA PRO A 720 11.39 21.67 18.80
C PRO A 720 11.61 23.08 18.22
N ALA A 721 10.73 24.02 18.54
CA ALA A 721 10.75 25.39 17.98
C ALA A 721 12.09 26.11 18.20
N ARG A 722 12.77 25.86 19.34
CA ARG A 722 14.09 26.41 19.63
C ARG A 722 15.16 26.01 18.61
N TRP A 723 15.11 24.78 18.12
CA TRP A 723 16.06 24.26 17.15
C TRP A 723 15.68 24.64 15.73
N ARG A 724 14.38 24.60 15.40
CA ARG A 724 13.86 25.03 14.08
C ARG A 724 14.31 26.41 13.65
N ARG A 725 14.43 27.36 14.59
CA ARG A 725 14.88 28.74 14.30
C ARG A 725 16.30 28.82 13.73
N ARG A 726 17.12 27.81 13.99
CA ARG A 726 18.51 27.69 13.50
C ARG A 726 18.61 26.77 12.28
N VAL A 727 17.47 26.35 11.72
CA VAL A 727 17.40 25.49 10.54
C VAL A 727 16.82 26.27 9.36
N ARG A 728 17.37 26.04 8.17
CA ARG A 728 16.86 26.53 6.89
C ARG A 728 16.59 25.33 5.99
N PHE A 729 15.47 25.35 5.28
CA PHE A 729 15.02 24.20 4.49
C PHE A 729 15.20 24.48 3.00
N PHE A 730 15.98 23.63 2.34
CA PHE A 730 16.10 23.59 0.88
C PHE A 730 15.36 22.37 0.36
N SER A 731 14.34 22.58 -0.47
CA SER A 731 13.65 21.50 -1.17
C SER A 731 13.95 21.57 -2.66
N TYR A 732 14.23 20.44 -3.31
CA TYR A 732 14.50 20.40 -4.74
C TYR A 732 14.06 19.07 -5.35
N GLY A 733 13.66 19.08 -6.63
CA GLY A 733 12.91 17.98 -7.22
C GLY A 733 11.63 17.65 -6.41
N CYS A 734 11.05 18.66 -5.76
CA CYS A 734 10.10 18.49 -4.68
C CYS A 734 8.69 18.11 -5.16
N GLN A 735 8.13 17.05 -4.57
CA GLN A 735 6.81 16.48 -4.93
C GLN A 735 5.66 16.92 -4.01
N LEU A 736 5.94 17.80 -3.02
CA LEU A 736 5.01 18.17 -1.95
C LEU A 736 3.69 18.75 -2.48
N THR A 737 3.72 19.53 -3.55
CA THR A 737 2.50 20.16 -4.11
C THR A 737 1.77 19.24 -5.10
N ARG A 738 2.45 18.82 -6.17
CA ARG A 738 1.82 18.18 -7.34
C ARG A 738 1.38 16.73 -7.12
N LEU A 739 2.04 16.01 -6.22
CA LEU A 739 1.74 14.61 -5.93
C LEU A 739 1.25 14.45 -4.50
N TYR A 740 2.14 14.67 -3.53
CA TYR A 740 1.83 14.44 -2.11
C TYR A 740 0.67 15.31 -1.62
N GLY A 741 0.63 16.59 -1.97
CA GLY A 741 -0.44 17.50 -1.54
C GLY A 741 -1.81 17.18 -2.14
N ARG A 742 -1.85 16.42 -3.23
CA ARG A 742 -3.10 16.02 -3.90
C ARG A 742 -3.55 14.63 -3.45
N VAL A 743 -2.62 13.69 -3.27
CA VAL A 743 -2.90 12.29 -2.89
C VAL A 743 -2.96 12.11 -1.37
N PHE A 744 -2.15 12.85 -0.61
CA PHE A 744 -2.05 12.84 0.85
C PHE A 744 -2.33 14.24 1.46
N PRO A 745 -3.49 14.84 1.12
CA PRO A 745 -3.82 16.24 1.44
C PRO A 745 -3.90 16.54 2.94
N ALA A 746 -4.21 15.54 3.77
CA ALA A 746 -4.26 15.72 5.22
C ALA A 746 -2.90 16.10 5.84
N TYR A 747 -1.80 15.79 5.13
CA TYR A 747 -0.43 16.03 5.55
C TYR A 747 0.24 17.17 4.78
N PHE A 748 0.05 17.20 3.46
CA PHE A 748 0.77 18.09 2.54
C PHE A 748 -0.17 18.91 1.65
N GLY A 749 -1.47 18.95 1.96
CA GLY A 749 -2.44 19.73 1.20
C GLY A 749 -2.22 21.25 1.27
N PRO A 750 -2.99 22.03 0.50
CA PRO A 750 -2.82 23.49 0.40
C PRO A 750 -2.95 24.21 1.75
N HIS A 751 -3.76 23.70 2.68
CA HIS A 751 -3.89 24.25 4.04
C HIS A 751 -2.89 23.68 5.05
N ARG A 752 -2.06 22.71 4.65
CA ARG A 752 -1.09 22.03 5.52
C ARG A 752 0.35 22.47 5.29
N LEU A 753 0.72 22.76 4.04
CA LEU A 753 2.05 23.28 3.72
C LEU A 753 2.33 24.66 4.35
N PRO A 754 1.36 25.59 4.46
CA PRO A 754 1.56 26.83 5.20
C PRO A 754 1.96 26.61 6.66
N VAL A 755 1.43 25.56 7.32
CA VAL A 755 1.83 25.22 8.70
C VAL A 755 3.33 24.90 8.81
N LEU A 756 3.91 24.24 7.79
CA LEU A 756 5.35 24.02 7.73
C LEU A 756 6.11 25.33 7.48
N ALA A 757 5.59 26.19 6.60
CA ALA A 757 6.19 27.50 6.35
C ALA A 757 6.21 28.36 7.62
N ASP A 758 5.08 28.46 8.32
CA ASP A 758 4.93 29.17 9.59
C ASP A 758 5.85 28.59 10.67
N ALA A 759 6.01 27.26 10.69
CA ALA A 759 6.92 26.57 11.58
C ALA A 759 8.39 26.95 11.37
N LEU A 760 8.76 27.45 10.18
CA LEU A 760 10.10 27.89 9.78
C LEU A 760 10.26 29.43 9.80
N THR A 761 9.22 30.17 10.16
CA THR A 761 9.24 31.62 10.25
C THR A 761 9.96 32.07 11.52
N ASP A 762 10.96 32.95 11.36
CA ASP A 762 11.65 33.56 12.49
C ASP A 762 10.82 34.67 13.16
N ARG A 763 11.31 35.22 14.29
CA ARG A 763 10.64 36.30 15.03
C ARG A 763 10.46 37.60 14.24
N HIS A 764 11.14 37.75 13.10
CA HIS A 764 11.07 38.92 12.22
C HIS A 764 10.18 38.64 10.99
N GLY A 765 9.43 37.53 10.99
CA GLY A 765 8.55 37.16 9.89
C GLY A 765 9.27 36.56 8.68
N ARG A 766 10.56 36.21 8.78
CA ARG A 766 11.32 35.64 7.66
C ARG A 766 11.24 34.11 7.68
N THR A 767 10.57 33.55 6.68
CA THR A 767 10.42 32.10 6.51
C THR A 767 11.66 31.48 5.87
N GLY A 768 12.29 30.55 6.58
CA GLY A 768 13.53 29.90 6.17
C GLY A 768 13.35 28.73 5.19
N TRP A 769 12.58 28.88 4.12
CA TRP A 769 12.33 27.82 3.14
C TRP A 769 12.53 28.29 1.69
N THR A 770 13.48 27.67 0.99
CA THR A 770 13.72 27.86 -0.45
C THR A 770 13.45 26.56 -1.22
N ASN A 771 12.71 26.66 -2.33
CA ASN A 771 12.43 25.55 -3.23
C ASN A 771 13.09 25.76 -4.59
N PHE A 772 13.82 24.76 -5.09
CA PHE A 772 14.44 24.75 -6.41
C PHE A 772 13.69 23.79 -7.35
N TRP A 773 13.41 24.24 -8.57
CA TRP A 773 12.66 23.45 -9.55
C TRP A 773 13.07 23.82 -10.99
N ARG A 774 12.77 22.94 -11.95
CA ARG A 774 13.05 23.19 -13.38
C ARG A 774 12.02 22.48 -14.27
N GLU A 775 11.88 22.96 -15.51
CA GLU A 775 10.85 22.49 -16.45
C GLU A 775 11.14 21.12 -17.08
N THR A 776 12.34 20.59 -16.88
CA THR A 776 12.77 19.26 -17.33
C THR A 776 12.57 18.18 -16.28
N ASP A 777 12.31 18.54 -15.02
CA ASP A 777 12.14 17.58 -13.91
C ASP A 777 10.69 17.12 -13.80
N PRO A 778 10.31 15.88 -14.13
CA PRO A 778 8.92 15.46 -14.13
C PRO A 778 8.23 15.36 -12.78
N LEU A 779 9.00 15.39 -11.69
CA LEU A 779 8.50 15.27 -10.33
C LEU A 779 8.61 16.60 -9.57
N GLY A 780 9.65 17.38 -9.86
CA GLY A 780 9.90 18.68 -9.26
C GLY A 780 8.93 19.77 -9.68
N TRP A 781 8.41 20.53 -8.71
CA TRP A 781 7.44 21.60 -8.96
C TRP A 781 7.61 22.79 -8.00
N PRO A 782 7.13 23.99 -8.36
CA PRO A 782 6.95 25.07 -7.39
C PRO A 782 6.16 24.64 -6.15
N VAL A 783 6.56 25.17 -5.00
CA VAL A 783 5.87 24.94 -3.73
C VAL A 783 5.38 26.27 -3.17
N PRO A 784 4.14 26.70 -3.44
CA PRO A 784 3.67 28.06 -3.10
C PRO A 784 3.87 28.49 -1.63
N ALA A 785 3.92 27.54 -0.70
CA ALA A 785 4.17 27.81 0.71
C ALA A 785 5.65 28.15 1.03
N ALA A 786 6.60 27.79 0.17
CA ALA A 786 8.00 28.15 0.38
C ALA A 786 8.21 29.64 0.08
N HIS A 787 8.98 30.30 0.95
CA HIS A 787 9.25 31.74 0.88
C HIS A 787 9.89 32.16 -0.45
N ARG A 788 10.83 31.33 -0.94
CA ARG A 788 11.53 31.58 -2.19
C ARG A 788 11.39 30.40 -3.14
N GLN A 789 11.00 30.70 -4.39
CA GLN A 789 11.05 29.76 -5.52
C GLN A 789 12.23 30.14 -6.41
N VAL A 790 13.16 29.22 -6.62
CA VAL A 790 14.30 29.40 -7.52
C VAL A 790 14.09 28.46 -8.70
N SER A 791 13.88 29.04 -9.88
CA SER A 791 13.89 28.27 -11.13
C SER A 791 15.35 28.02 -11.51
N VAL A 792 15.70 26.75 -11.66
CA VAL A 792 17.02 26.29 -12.12
C VAL A 792 16.96 26.11 -13.63
N ARG A 793 17.90 26.71 -14.36
CA ARG A 793 17.95 26.55 -15.81
C ARG A 793 18.46 25.14 -16.16
N ASP A 794 17.75 24.44 -17.05
CA ASP A 794 18.17 23.12 -17.55
C ASP A 794 17.67 22.85 -18.99
N PRO A 795 18.59 22.54 -19.94
CA PRO A 795 20.04 22.66 -19.80
C PRO A 795 20.48 24.13 -19.67
N GLU A 796 21.68 24.38 -19.17
CA GLU A 796 22.24 25.73 -19.01
C GLU A 796 22.35 26.48 -20.35
N GLY A 797 22.57 25.73 -21.43
CA GLY A 797 22.57 26.19 -22.82
C GLY A 797 22.30 25.04 -23.79
N LEU A 798 22.06 25.38 -25.06
CA LEU A 798 21.88 24.39 -26.14
C LEU A 798 23.20 23.92 -26.76
N HIS A 799 24.28 24.67 -26.55
CA HIS A 799 25.62 24.38 -27.03
C HIS A 799 26.65 24.69 -25.93
N PRO A 800 27.87 24.13 -26.05
CA PRO A 800 28.96 24.41 -25.11
C PRO A 800 29.32 25.90 -25.15
N THR A 801 29.62 26.46 -23.98
CA THR A 801 30.08 27.86 -23.85
C THR A 801 31.26 27.92 -22.89
N GLY A 802 32.01 29.03 -22.88
CA GLY A 802 33.10 29.23 -21.91
C GLY A 802 34.32 28.32 -22.10
N GLY A 803 34.53 27.77 -23.30
CA GLY A 803 35.65 26.86 -23.60
C GLY A 803 35.36 25.38 -23.34
N GLU A 804 34.15 25.05 -22.88
CA GLU A 804 33.69 23.67 -22.77
C GLU A 804 33.56 23.01 -24.14
N VAL A 805 33.86 21.70 -24.18
CA VAL A 805 33.82 20.90 -25.43
C VAL A 805 32.57 20.02 -25.49
N VAL A 806 31.95 19.75 -24.33
CA VAL A 806 30.79 18.85 -24.20
C VAL A 806 29.51 19.68 -24.06
N ASP A 807 28.43 19.20 -24.68
CA ASP A 807 27.12 19.82 -24.53
C ASP A 807 26.70 19.90 -23.05
N PRO A 808 26.11 21.02 -22.60
CA PRO A 808 25.58 21.12 -21.25
C PRO A 808 24.59 19.99 -20.99
N PRO A 809 24.75 19.20 -19.91
CA PRO A 809 23.91 18.04 -19.65
C PRO A 809 22.47 18.46 -19.36
N ILE A 810 21.51 17.63 -19.77
CA ILE A 810 20.10 17.77 -19.34
C ILE A 810 19.97 17.02 -18.03
N ARG A 811 19.91 17.76 -16.92
CA ARG A 811 20.01 17.22 -15.55
C ARG A 811 18.71 16.57 -15.06
N ASN A 812 17.56 16.90 -15.66
CA ASN A 812 16.27 16.25 -15.43
C ASN A 812 15.83 16.22 -13.95
N HIS A 813 15.91 15.09 -13.23
CA HIS A 813 15.51 15.00 -11.81
C HIS A 813 16.70 15.12 -10.84
N GLY A 814 17.95 15.07 -11.31
CA GLY A 814 19.16 15.07 -10.45
C GLY A 814 20.05 16.29 -10.65
N GLY A 815 21.15 16.44 -9.92
CA GLY A 815 22.10 17.51 -10.23
C GLY A 815 21.64 18.95 -9.86
N TYR A 816 20.79 19.10 -8.84
CA TYR A 816 20.38 20.42 -8.33
C TYR A 816 21.46 21.11 -7.50
N PRO A 817 22.15 20.43 -6.56
CA PRO A 817 23.16 21.08 -5.72
C PRO A 817 24.38 21.64 -6.48
N GLU A 818 24.59 21.18 -7.72
CA GLU A 818 25.64 21.60 -8.63
C GLU A 818 25.25 22.85 -9.44
N SER A 819 23.97 23.26 -9.40
CA SER A 819 23.51 24.40 -10.19
C SER A 819 24.04 25.73 -9.61
N PRO A 820 24.40 26.70 -10.46
CA PRO A 820 24.85 28.02 -10.00
C PRO A 820 23.83 28.69 -9.07
N GLU A 821 22.54 28.56 -9.37
CA GLU A 821 21.45 29.16 -8.57
C GLU A 821 21.36 28.53 -7.18
N PHE A 822 21.60 27.22 -7.05
CA PHE A 822 21.64 26.55 -5.76
C PHE A 822 22.83 27.01 -4.92
N LEU A 823 24.03 27.05 -5.52
CA LEU A 823 25.26 27.42 -4.83
C LEU A 823 25.21 28.87 -4.31
N VAL A 824 24.75 29.81 -5.14
CA VAL A 824 24.57 31.21 -4.76
C VAL A 824 23.60 31.34 -3.57
N GLU A 825 22.50 30.59 -3.60
CA GLU A 825 21.52 30.67 -2.53
C GLU A 825 22.01 30.00 -1.23
N ARG A 826 22.74 28.90 -1.34
CA ARG A 826 23.39 28.25 -0.21
C ARG A 826 24.34 29.20 0.51
N GLU A 827 25.21 29.89 -0.22
CA GLU A 827 26.14 30.86 0.37
C GLU A 827 25.43 32.01 1.07
N ARG A 828 24.38 32.56 0.43
CA ARG A 828 23.53 33.60 1.04
C ARG A 828 22.92 33.11 2.35
N VAL A 829 22.33 31.93 2.36
CA VAL A 829 21.64 31.37 3.53
C VAL A 829 22.63 30.98 4.64
N ALA A 830 23.79 30.43 4.28
CA ALA A 830 24.87 30.18 5.22
C ALA A 830 25.40 31.47 5.86
N GLY A 831 25.49 32.57 5.10
CA GLY A 831 25.79 33.90 5.65
C GLY A 831 24.77 34.35 6.71
N LEU A 832 23.48 34.16 6.44
CA LEU A 832 22.40 34.52 7.37
C LEU A 832 22.42 33.71 8.67
N LEU A 833 22.72 32.41 8.59
CA LEU A 833 22.81 31.54 9.78
C LEU A 833 24.01 31.90 10.66
N ARG A 834 25.08 32.43 10.08
CA ARG A 834 26.26 32.91 10.82
C ARG A 834 26.03 34.26 11.48
N GLY A 835 25.38 35.19 10.78
CA GLY A 835 25.12 36.55 11.28
C GLY A 835 24.10 36.66 12.41
N THR A 836 23.42 35.57 12.80
CA THR A 836 22.48 35.55 13.94
C THR A 836 23.12 35.36 15.31
N VAL A 837 24.44 35.19 15.39
CA VAL A 837 25.20 35.17 16.65
C VAL A 837 25.64 36.61 16.97
N PRO A 838 25.26 37.21 18.11
CA PRO A 838 25.79 38.52 18.48
C PRO A 838 27.31 38.43 18.62
N SER A 839 28.04 39.39 18.03
CA SER A 839 29.47 39.56 18.33
C SER A 839 29.65 39.64 19.85
N PRO A 840 30.68 39.00 20.43
CA PRO A 840 31.12 39.35 21.77
C PRO A 840 31.35 40.87 21.76
N ARG A 841 30.76 41.58 22.72
CA ARG A 841 31.16 42.96 22.96
C ARG A 841 32.63 42.90 23.32
N GLU A 842 33.49 43.52 22.51
CA GLU A 842 34.83 43.87 22.97
C GLU A 842 34.62 44.67 24.26
N GLY A 843 35.12 44.13 25.37
CA GLY A 843 35.16 44.85 26.63
C GLY A 843 36.00 46.09 26.42
N VAL A 844 35.37 47.25 26.45
CA VAL A 844 36.07 48.48 26.75
C VAL A 844 36.29 48.46 28.27
N GLY A 845 37.52 48.19 28.70
CA GLY A 845 37.94 48.15 30.09
C GLY A 845 39.20 47.35 30.30
#